data_AF-A0A9X3X3H9-F1
#
_entry.id   AF-A0A9X3X3H9-F1
#
_cell.length_a   1.000
_cell.length_b   1.000
_cell.length_c   1.000
_cell.angle_alpha   90.00
_cell.angle_beta   90.00
_cell.angle_gamma   90.00
#
_symmetry.space_group_name_H-M   'P 1'
#
loop_
_entity.id
_entity.type
_entity.pdbx_description
1 polymer ?
#
loop_
_entity_poly.entity_id
_entity_poly.type
_entity_poly.pdbx_seq_one_letter_code
_entity_poly.pdbx_strand_id
1 'polypeptide(L)'
;MLRTFLRSNSIRITGALALTAAFAGCLGGEDEKEGAPGVVGCPDDLAFFENNIYEPLLEKKCFVCHSATGMAGKSRLVLTPRSEPDALEKNLEVARALAVDQPAGVSVLLSRPSGQHPNGHPGGTIVEPGSPDYATLSLFITRTTRGEGCAAPSAACTTVQPGPRVLRRLTRGEYDATIAELFGIESQWGASFVPDIVIGGFDNNEDALRVSPLFADQVRRAAEEIATLALTNPSSILPCDPVAAGPEACAKTFVETFGKRAFRRPLSEDDSKRYLALYQTIASKEGFNEGIEAVITAMLQSPHFLYRTELGDESVTSEGGRVRLTPYEIATELSYMLWGTMPDDELFAAADANALGTPEQIEAQAKRLLEDPRSDEILERFAIAWLELDRIEAAPKDSATYPEWNAEIRAAMIEETRIFVRHVIRNGEGTIAELLDAPYTFVSPKLAAYYGLPAPAGAGGENDFGRVELEGSGRAGILSHGSVLATHGKPAGSSPVHRGKLVRERLFCQPLPPPPPGVVAEPPPVDPTKSTRERYAAHTTVELCKSCHDLVDPIGFAFEHFDGIGRYRADENGLPIDASGEILSAPSTTGSFVGVPELASVLAGSADAQGCYARSWLRYAYGQLDEGRLACLSSQVADEFQKGNLRVLDLLVALTRTSHFTERVADPPEPGGNPTGAGGSGAGGAGGGDPTGSGGAGAGGGDPGPTLPYVVATTVDSDWGSGYQLTVEVTNIGKESLTWSIPMQVDGTIDNIWNAGYTVTDGTTHFVGAAHNATLAPGQATSFGFVATR
;
A
#
# COMPACT_ATOMS: atom_id res chain seq x y z
N MET A 1 40.75 38.46 -27.42
CA MET A 1 41.45 39.75 -27.24
C MET A 1 40.47 40.76 -26.66
N LEU A 2 40.78 41.33 -25.47
CA LEU A 2 40.43 42.66 -24.90
C LEU A 2 38.95 43.15 -24.98
N ARG A 3 38.35 43.93 -24.05
CA ARG A 3 38.57 44.52 -22.71
C ARG A 3 37.22 45.23 -22.41
N THR A 4 36.54 45.02 -21.28
CA THR A 4 36.52 45.85 -20.04
C THR A 4 35.91 47.27 -20.14
N PHE A 5 35.14 47.58 -19.08
CA PHE A 5 34.87 48.86 -18.39
C PHE A 5 33.56 49.61 -18.63
N LEU A 6 32.79 49.77 -17.54
CA LEU A 6 32.19 51.05 -17.14
C LEU A 6 32.31 51.26 -15.61
N ARG A 7 32.84 52.42 -15.25
CA ARG A 7 32.83 53.06 -13.92
C ARG A 7 31.65 54.03 -13.89
N SER A 8 31.05 54.25 -12.73
CA SER A 8 31.06 55.58 -12.08
C SER A 8 30.43 55.57 -10.70
N ASN A 9 31.00 56.41 -9.84
CA ASN A 9 30.71 56.61 -8.44
C ASN A 9 30.41 58.11 -8.25
N SER A 10 29.48 58.47 -7.32
CA SER A 10 29.67 59.50 -6.26
C SER A 10 28.54 60.53 -6.03
N ILE A 11 28.08 60.60 -4.75
CA ILE A 11 27.91 61.81 -3.87
C ILE A 11 26.61 62.66 -4.04
N ARG A 12 25.81 63.09 -3.02
CA ARG A 12 25.88 63.18 -1.53
C ARG A 12 24.56 63.71 -0.86
N ILE A 13 24.42 63.47 0.47
CA ILE A 13 23.74 64.27 1.56
C ILE A 13 22.17 64.20 1.57
N THR A 14 21.39 63.97 2.67
CA THR A 14 21.39 64.35 4.11
C THR A 14 20.44 63.39 4.87
N GLY A 15 20.62 63.19 6.19
CA GLY A 15 19.84 62.22 6.99
C GLY A 15 18.67 62.75 7.83
N ALA A 16 17.93 61.85 8.47
CA ALA A 16 17.39 61.93 9.84
C ALA A 16 16.55 60.67 10.23
N LEU A 17 16.84 60.12 11.43
CA LEU A 17 16.00 59.36 12.39
C LEU A 17 15.13 58.18 11.88
N ALA A 18 15.18 56.94 12.41
CA ALA A 18 14.84 56.53 13.77
C ALA A 18 14.97 54.99 13.95
N LEU A 19 15.45 54.59 15.13
CA LEU A 19 15.38 53.32 15.91
C LEU A 19 15.27 51.97 15.17
N THR A 20 16.28 51.08 15.13
CA THR A 20 17.01 50.28 16.15
C THR A 20 16.30 49.05 16.72
N ALA A 21 16.85 47.87 16.42
CA ALA A 21 16.80 46.69 17.28
C ALA A 21 18.14 45.95 17.20
N ALA A 22 18.89 45.90 18.31
CA ALA A 22 19.88 44.86 18.60
C ALA A 22 20.30 44.89 20.08
N PHE A 23 19.98 43.78 20.74
CA PHE A 23 20.75 43.05 21.76
C PHE A 23 21.02 43.58 23.19
N ALA A 24 20.68 42.67 24.10
CA ALA A 24 21.38 42.21 25.32
C ALA A 24 21.29 43.04 26.61
N GLY A 25 20.80 42.37 27.67
CA GLY A 25 20.96 42.79 29.06
C GLY A 25 20.22 41.88 30.04
N CYS A 26 20.98 41.06 30.77
CA CYS A 26 20.55 40.27 31.92
C CYS A 26 20.01 41.14 33.05
N LEU A 27 18.96 40.70 33.77
CA LEU A 27 18.76 40.92 35.21
C LEU A 27 17.84 39.84 35.79
N GLY A 28 18.26 39.23 36.90
CA GLY A 28 17.42 38.38 37.73
C GLY A 28 16.54 39.19 38.69
N GLY A 29 15.49 38.53 39.20
CA GLY A 29 14.62 39.02 40.25
C GLY A 29 13.56 37.97 40.57
N GLU A 30 13.62 37.45 41.80
CA GLU A 30 12.69 36.49 42.40
C GLU A 30 11.29 37.11 42.56
N ASP A 31 10.24 36.35 42.22
CA ASP A 31 8.92 36.48 42.85
C ASP A 31 8.16 35.15 42.67
N GLU A 32 7.88 34.50 43.81
CA GLU A 32 7.06 33.29 43.94
C GLU A 32 5.61 33.57 43.52
N LYS A 33 5.10 32.86 42.52
CA LYS A 33 3.68 32.55 42.38
C LYS A 33 3.48 31.13 41.83
N GLU A 34 2.81 30.31 42.62
CA GLU A 34 2.25 29.01 42.23
C GLU A 34 1.39 29.14 40.97
N GLY A 35 1.70 28.35 39.94
CA GLY A 35 0.91 28.27 38.70
C GLY A 35 1.42 27.15 37.79
N ALA A 36 0.53 26.18 37.53
CA ALA A 36 0.50 25.17 36.46
C ALA A 36 1.79 24.39 36.11
N PRO A 37 1.78 23.04 36.08
CA PRO A 37 2.88 22.29 35.49
C PRO A 37 2.89 22.55 33.98
N GLY A 38 3.92 23.28 33.54
CA GLY A 38 4.18 23.62 32.16
C GLY A 38 4.45 22.39 31.29
N VAL A 39 4.23 22.59 30.00
CA VAL A 39 4.56 21.70 28.90
C VAL A 39 5.99 21.17 29.05
N VAL A 40 6.13 19.87 29.32
CA VAL A 40 7.43 19.18 29.33
C VAL A 40 7.82 18.92 27.88
N GLY A 41 8.94 19.50 27.43
CA GLY A 41 9.49 19.26 26.10
C GLY A 41 9.91 17.80 25.89
N CYS A 42 9.83 17.31 24.65
CA CYS A 42 10.23 15.94 24.33
C CYS A 42 11.76 15.77 24.47
N PRO A 43 12.25 14.85 25.31
CA PRO A 43 13.67 14.58 25.44
C PRO A 43 14.23 13.87 24.17
N ASP A 44 15.50 14.15 23.84
CA ASP A 44 16.26 13.37 22.86
C ASP A 44 16.43 11.92 23.32
N ASP A 45 16.92 11.03 22.46
CA ASP A 45 16.98 9.60 22.80
C ASP A 45 17.87 9.27 23.99
N LEU A 46 18.95 10.02 24.20
CA LEU A 46 19.85 9.80 25.33
C LEU A 46 19.20 10.29 26.64
N ALA A 47 18.58 11.47 26.61
CA ALA A 47 17.83 12.01 27.73
C ALA A 47 16.56 11.21 28.04
N PHE A 48 15.87 10.69 27.02
CA PHE A 48 14.73 9.80 27.21
C PHE A 48 15.20 8.49 27.84
N PHE A 49 16.27 7.91 27.31
CA PHE A 49 16.87 6.71 27.86
C PHE A 49 17.31 6.92 29.30
N GLU A 50 18.03 8.00 29.63
CA GLU A 50 18.47 8.28 31.00
C GLU A 50 17.28 8.35 31.97
N ASN A 51 16.35 9.27 31.69
CA ASN A 51 15.29 9.64 32.63
C ASN A 51 14.17 8.61 32.76
N ASN A 52 13.95 7.79 31.71
CA ASN A 52 12.78 6.91 31.64
C ASN A 52 13.15 5.41 31.65
N ILE A 53 14.36 5.06 31.20
CA ILE A 53 14.77 3.66 31.07
C ILE A 53 15.93 3.33 31.99
N TYR A 54 17.01 4.09 31.94
CA TYR A 54 18.23 3.78 32.66
C TYR A 54 18.07 3.99 34.15
N GLU A 55 17.79 5.21 34.62
CA GLU A 55 17.66 5.48 36.06
C GLU A 55 16.48 4.77 36.73
N PRO A 56 15.27 4.72 36.14
CA PRO A 56 14.12 4.12 36.82
C PRO A 56 14.14 2.60 36.79
N LEU A 57 14.66 2.01 35.71
CA LEU A 57 14.53 0.59 35.42
C LEU A 57 15.87 -0.15 35.38
N LEU A 58 16.75 0.19 34.43
CA LEU A 58 17.96 -0.63 34.20
C LEU A 58 18.94 -0.53 35.38
N GLU A 59 19.19 0.66 35.91
CA GLU A 59 20.08 0.91 37.04
C GLU A 59 19.53 0.27 38.33
N LYS A 60 18.23 0.42 38.58
CA LYS A 60 17.61 -0.01 39.85
C LYS A 60 17.24 -1.49 39.88
N LYS A 61 16.77 -2.04 38.76
CA LYS A 61 16.18 -3.39 38.71
C LYS A 61 17.02 -4.41 37.95
N CYS A 62 17.82 -3.97 36.97
CA CYS A 62 18.58 -4.89 36.12
C CYS A 62 20.08 -4.96 36.48
N PHE A 63 20.69 -3.84 36.87
CA PHE A 63 22.14 -3.69 37.02
C PHE A 63 22.81 -4.69 37.96
N VAL A 64 22.15 -5.00 39.09
CA VAL A 64 22.68 -5.96 40.09
C VAL A 64 23.00 -7.32 39.46
N CYS A 65 22.14 -7.78 38.55
CA CYS A 65 22.34 -9.05 37.84
C CYS A 65 23.12 -8.85 36.54
N HIS A 66 22.86 -7.77 35.81
CA HIS A 66 23.37 -7.47 34.48
C HIS A 66 24.59 -6.54 34.52
N SER A 67 25.57 -6.83 35.37
CA SER A 67 26.89 -6.17 35.37
C SER A 67 27.98 -7.20 35.05
N ALA A 68 29.18 -6.75 34.72
CA ALA A 68 30.30 -7.64 34.37
C ALA A 68 30.60 -8.70 35.45
N THR A 69 30.29 -8.40 36.72
CA THR A 69 30.47 -9.29 37.87
C THR A 69 29.17 -9.89 38.40
N GLY A 70 28.01 -9.52 37.83
CA GLY A 70 26.69 -10.00 38.23
C GLY A 70 26.36 -11.40 37.70
N MET A 71 25.30 -12.01 38.24
CA MET A 71 24.87 -13.37 37.87
C MET A 71 24.56 -13.53 36.37
N ALA A 72 24.16 -12.44 35.71
CA ALA A 72 23.90 -12.38 34.28
C ALA A 72 25.03 -11.67 33.49
N GLY A 73 26.25 -11.58 34.05
CA GLY A 73 27.41 -10.93 33.42
C GLY A 73 27.93 -11.58 32.14
N LYS A 74 27.36 -12.73 31.74
CA LYS A 74 27.59 -13.40 30.44
C LYS A 74 26.40 -13.30 29.49
N SER A 75 25.35 -12.55 29.85
CA SER A 75 24.19 -12.34 29.00
C SER A 75 24.48 -11.27 27.94
N ARG A 76 23.54 -11.03 27.02
CA ARG A 76 23.65 -9.94 26.04
C ARG A 76 23.32 -8.56 26.61
N LEU A 77 22.67 -8.51 27.78
CA LEU A 77 22.46 -7.28 28.54
C LEU A 77 23.55 -7.21 29.62
N VAL A 78 24.64 -6.49 29.35
CA VAL A 78 25.67 -6.20 30.34
C VAL A 78 25.82 -4.69 30.44
N LEU A 79 25.43 -4.14 31.58
CA LEU A 79 25.39 -2.72 31.87
C LEU A 79 26.73 -2.26 32.46
N THR A 80 27.25 -1.17 31.91
CA THR A 80 28.41 -0.44 32.40
C THR A 80 28.02 0.39 33.64
N PRO A 81 28.79 0.33 34.74
CA PRO A 81 28.51 1.13 35.94
C PRO A 81 28.47 2.63 35.63
N ARG A 82 27.53 3.37 36.22
CA ARG A 82 27.40 4.83 36.03
C ARG A 82 28.67 5.62 36.37
N SER A 83 29.56 5.06 37.19
CA SER A 83 30.86 5.65 37.54
C SER A 83 31.90 5.60 36.43
N GLU A 84 31.70 4.81 35.37
CA GLU A 84 32.63 4.71 34.25
C GLU A 84 32.35 5.76 33.15
N PRO A 85 33.37 6.22 32.41
CA PRO A 85 33.17 7.11 31.27
C PRO A 85 32.25 6.50 30.20
N ASP A 86 31.35 7.33 29.66
CA ASP A 86 30.39 7.00 28.60
C ASP A 86 29.45 5.83 28.95
N ALA A 87 29.23 5.59 30.24
CA ALA A 87 28.40 4.47 30.70
C ALA A 87 26.97 4.55 30.15
N LEU A 88 26.39 5.75 30.10
CA LEU A 88 25.01 5.94 29.64
C LEU A 88 24.85 5.63 28.15
N GLU A 89 25.78 6.11 27.32
CA GLU A 89 25.81 5.87 25.87
C GLU A 89 26.05 4.38 25.56
N LYS A 90 27.00 3.74 26.26
CA LYS A 90 27.24 2.30 26.13
C LYS A 90 26.01 1.49 26.52
N ASN A 91 25.35 1.87 27.62
CA ASN A 91 24.13 1.20 28.08
C ASN A 91 22.96 1.42 27.10
N LEU A 92 22.88 2.59 26.48
CA LEU A 92 21.90 2.88 25.43
C LEU A 92 22.11 1.99 24.21
N GLU A 93 23.35 1.81 23.74
CA GLU A 93 23.65 0.93 22.61
C GLU A 93 23.28 -0.53 22.90
N VAL A 94 23.61 -1.03 24.10
CA VAL A 94 23.24 -2.39 24.53
C VAL A 94 21.71 -2.54 24.59
N ALA A 95 21.00 -1.55 25.16
CA ALA A 95 19.55 -1.57 25.22
C ALA A 95 18.94 -1.53 23.81
N ARG A 96 19.45 -0.70 22.90
CA ARG A 96 18.98 -0.63 21.50
C ARG A 96 19.18 -1.94 20.76
N ALA A 97 20.35 -2.57 20.91
CA ALA A 97 20.65 -3.86 20.30
C ALA A 97 19.67 -4.97 20.74
N LEU A 98 19.17 -4.89 21.97
CA LEU A 98 18.16 -5.82 22.49
C LEU A 98 16.72 -5.40 22.15
N ALA A 99 16.47 -4.10 21.98
CA ALA A 99 15.18 -3.57 21.55
C ALA A 99 14.79 -4.07 20.15
N VAL A 100 15.76 -4.18 19.24
CA VAL A 100 15.57 -4.65 17.86
C VAL A 100 15.53 -6.18 17.72
N ASP A 101 15.97 -6.93 18.74
CA ASP A 101 15.95 -8.39 18.72
C ASP A 101 14.58 -8.93 19.19
N GLN A 102 13.75 -9.37 18.25
CA GLN A 102 12.32 -9.68 18.47
C GLN A 102 11.93 -11.11 18.04
N PRO A 103 12.42 -12.16 18.71
CA PRO A 103 11.94 -13.51 18.45
C PRO A 103 10.43 -13.59 18.75
N ALA A 104 9.64 -14.05 17.77
CA ALA A 104 8.17 -14.07 17.82
C ALA A 104 7.49 -12.69 17.96
N GLY A 105 8.11 -11.63 17.44
CA GLY A 105 7.48 -10.30 17.30
C GLY A 105 7.47 -9.43 18.56
N VAL A 106 8.11 -9.87 19.65
CA VAL A 106 8.26 -9.07 20.88
C VAL A 106 9.74 -9.00 21.27
N SER A 107 10.25 -7.78 21.45
CA SER A 107 11.65 -7.54 21.84
C SER A 107 12.07 -8.35 23.07
N VAL A 108 13.25 -8.98 23.01
CA VAL A 108 13.86 -9.65 24.17
C VAL A 108 14.09 -8.72 25.36
N LEU A 109 14.23 -7.42 25.11
CA LEU A 109 14.36 -6.40 26.14
C LEU A 109 13.06 -6.26 26.96
N LEU A 110 11.91 -6.58 26.36
CA LEU A 110 10.59 -6.56 27.03
C LEU A 110 10.12 -7.96 27.43
N SER A 111 10.19 -8.92 26.53
CA SER A 111 9.61 -10.26 26.71
C SER A 111 10.29 -11.06 27.80
N ARG A 112 11.61 -10.93 27.99
CA ARG A 112 12.30 -11.64 29.07
C ARG A 112 11.97 -11.09 30.46
N PRO A 113 12.22 -9.80 30.78
CA PRO A 113 11.95 -9.29 32.12
C PRO A 113 10.47 -9.31 32.49
N SER A 114 9.56 -9.46 31.52
CA SER A 114 8.13 -9.66 31.75
C SER A 114 7.68 -11.11 31.92
N GLY A 115 8.57 -12.08 31.69
CA GLY A 115 8.23 -13.50 31.72
C GLY A 115 7.45 -14.00 30.50
N GLN A 116 7.32 -13.19 29.45
CA GLN A 116 6.61 -13.51 28.21
C GLN A 116 7.48 -14.24 27.18
N HIS A 117 8.81 -14.25 27.33
CA HIS A 117 9.72 -14.97 26.45
C HIS A 117 9.60 -16.50 26.68
N PRO A 118 9.61 -17.37 25.64
CA PRO A 118 9.42 -18.82 25.79
C PRO A 118 10.39 -19.49 26.78
N ASN A 119 11.62 -18.99 26.84
CA ASN A 119 12.67 -19.47 27.76
C ASN A 119 12.69 -18.75 29.13
N GLY A 120 11.73 -17.85 29.39
CA GLY A 120 11.65 -17.04 30.61
C GLY A 120 12.87 -16.15 30.89
N HIS A 121 12.89 -15.54 32.08
CA HIS A 121 14.07 -14.89 32.63
C HIS A 121 14.54 -15.65 33.88
N PRO A 122 15.84 -15.98 34.03
CA PRO A 122 16.37 -16.76 35.17
C PRO A 122 16.18 -16.14 36.57
N GLY A 123 15.49 -15.00 36.69
CA GLY A 123 15.14 -14.32 37.95
C GLY A 123 13.63 -14.08 38.15
N GLY A 124 12.77 -14.67 37.31
CA GLY A 124 11.33 -14.37 37.32
C GLY A 124 10.98 -13.04 36.66
N THR A 125 9.71 -12.65 36.75
CA THR A 125 9.19 -11.39 36.21
C THR A 125 9.69 -10.21 37.06
N ILE A 126 10.46 -9.32 36.44
CA ILE A 126 11.03 -8.10 37.05
C ILE A 126 10.29 -6.84 36.56
N VAL A 127 9.64 -6.91 35.40
CA VAL A 127 8.78 -5.87 34.82
C VAL A 127 7.41 -6.48 34.59
N GLU A 128 6.41 -6.13 35.40
CA GLU A 128 5.06 -6.68 35.28
C GLU A 128 4.38 -6.17 33.99
N PRO A 129 3.80 -7.04 33.14
CA PRO A 129 2.94 -6.60 32.03
C PRO A 129 1.87 -5.60 32.49
N GLY A 130 1.69 -4.51 31.74
CA GLY A 130 0.73 -3.44 32.09
C GLY A 130 1.24 -2.40 33.10
N SER A 131 2.41 -2.61 33.71
CA SER A 131 3.00 -1.63 34.63
C SER A 131 3.54 -0.38 33.89
N PRO A 132 3.72 0.76 34.59
CA PRO A 132 4.37 1.94 34.02
C PRO A 132 5.75 1.64 33.41
N ASP A 133 6.51 0.73 34.03
CA ASP A 133 7.82 0.31 33.53
C ASP A 133 7.69 -0.48 32.21
N TYR A 134 6.66 -1.33 32.09
CA TYR A 134 6.38 -2.07 30.86
C TYR A 134 5.98 -1.12 29.72
N ALA A 135 5.11 -0.16 29.99
CA ALA A 135 4.71 0.86 29.02
C ALA A 135 5.89 1.71 28.57
N THR A 136 6.73 2.14 29.51
CA THR A 136 7.92 2.96 29.24
C THR A 136 8.96 2.21 28.42
N LEU A 137 9.21 0.93 28.75
CA LEU A 137 10.11 0.07 27.98
C LEU A 137 9.57 -0.24 26.57
N SER A 138 8.26 -0.45 26.44
CA SER A 138 7.58 -0.62 25.15
C SER A 138 7.69 0.63 24.28
N LEU A 139 7.57 1.81 24.88
CA LEU A 139 7.77 3.09 24.20
C LEU A 139 9.23 3.24 23.74
N PHE A 140 10.21 2.93 24.58
CA PHE A 140 11.63 2.93 24.18
C PHE A 140 11.92 1.98 23.01
N ILE A 141 11.34 0.77 23.04
CA ILE A 141 11.48 -0.20 21.95
C ILE A 141 10.88 0.35 20.66
N THR A 142 9.67 0.92 20.74
CA THR A 142 9.00 1.53 19.59
C THR A 142 9.82 2.68 19.01
N ARG A 143 10.36 3.55 19.87
CA ARG A 143 11.25 4.66 19.46
C ARG A 143 12.51 4.14 18.76
N THR A 144 13.08 3.05 19.27
CA THR A 144 14.31 2.45 18.72
C THR A 144 14.07 1.71 17.41
N THR A 145 12.99 0.93 17.31
CA THR A 145 12.71 0.09 16.12
C THR A 145 12.13 0.87 14.96
N ARG A 146 11.40 1.97 15.24
CA ARG A 146 10.85 2.85 14.20
C ARG A 146 11.77 3.99 13.80
N GLY A 147 12.81 4.29 14.60
CA GLY A 147 13.68 5.45 14.39
C GLY A 147 12.99 6.79 14.67
N GLU A 148 11.84 6.76 15.34
CA GLU A 148 10.96 7.91 15.56
C GLU A 148 10.72 8.07 17.07
N GLY A 149 11.39 9.05 17.68
CA GLY A 149 10.94 9.61 18.96
C GLY A 149 9.59 10.32 18.84
N CYS A 150 9.10 10.95 19.91
CA CYS A 150 8.07 11.99 19.75
C CYS A 150 8.77 13.17 19.02
N ALA A 151 8.63 13.25 17.71
CA ALA A 151 9.59 13.97 16.88
C ALA A 151 9.64 15.49 17.16
N ALA A 152 10.82 15.98 17.57
CA ALA A 152 11.47 17.06 16.84
C ALA A 152 12.33 16.39 15.74
N PRO A 153 12.55 17.04 14.59
CA PRO A 153 12.78 16.39 13.30
C PRO A 153 13.95 15.42 13.37
N SER A 154 13.78 14.23 12.78
CA SER A 154 14.93 13.41 12.33
C SER A 154 15.94 14.37 11.73
N ALA A 155 17.22 14.27 12.10
CA ALA A 155 18.30 15.11 11.57
C ALA A 155 17.94 15.60 10.17
N ALA A 156 17.58 16.90 10.07
CA ALA A 156 16.74 17.43 8.99
C ALA A 156 17.11 16.74 7.69
N CYS A 157 16.17 16.02 7.05
CA CYS A 157 16.55 15.26 5.88
C CYS A 157 17.18 16.20 4.86
N THR A 158 18.50 16.09 4.70
CA THR A 158 19.28 17.06 3.92
C THR A 158 19.35 16.66 2.45
N THR A 159 19.12 15.37 2.13
CA THR A 159 19.18 14.88 0.74
C THR A 159 18.11 13.81 0.45
N VAL A 160 17.19 14.11 -0.46
CA VAL A 160 16.32 13.11 -1.08
C VAL A 160 17.15 12.22 -2.01
N GLN A 161 17.07 10.91 -1.81
CA GLN A 161 17.70 9.92 -2.68
C GLN A 161 16.67 9.39 -3.70
N PRO A 162 17.00 9.37 -5.00
CA PRO A 162 16.17 8.75 -6.02
C PRO A 162 15.99 7.24 -5.78
N GLY A 163 14.97 6.67 -6.40
CA GLY A 163 14.69 5.23 -6.34
C GLY A 163 15.72 4.38 -7.09
N PRO A 164 15.72 3.04 -6.89
CA PRO A 164 16.48 2.15 -7.74
C PRO A 164 15.85 2.07 -9.14
N ARG A 165 16.62 1.66 -10.14
CA ARG A 165 16.07 1.36 -11.47
C ARG A 165 15.06 0.22 -11.36
N VAL A 166 13.89 0.37 -11.98
CA VAL A 166 12.82 -0.63 -11.89
C VAL A 166 12.10 -0.84 -13.21
N LEU A 167 11.45 -2.00 -13.30
CA LEU A 167 10.46 -2.33 -14.31
C LEU A 167 9.11 -2.44 -13.60
N ARG A 168 8.20 -1.52 -13.88
CA ARG A 168 6.87 -1.48 -13.26
C ARG A 168 5.86 -2.15 -14.17
N ARG A 169 5.35 -3.32 -13.77
CA ARG A 169 4.29 -3.98 -14.55
C ARG A 169 3.04 -3.12 -14.54
N LEU A 170 2.34 -3.04 -15.68
CA LEU A 170 1.00 -2.46 -15.74
C LEU A 170 0.05 -3.24 -14.82
N THR A 171 -0.70 -2.52 -13.98
CA THR A 171 -1.87 -3.08 -13.30
C THR A 171 -2.91 -3.52 -14.33
N ARG A 172 -3.88 -4.32 -13.89
CA ARG A 172 -5.02 -4.73 -14.73
C ARG A 172 -5.77 -3.55 -15.31
N GLY A 173 -6.03 -2.53 -14.49
CA GLY A 173 -6.70 -1.30 -14.93
C GLY A 173 -5.87 -0.51 -15.93
N GLU A 174 -4.56 -0.37 -15.68
CA GLU A 174 -3.64 0.29 -16.62
C GLU A 174 -3.50 -0.46 -17.95
N TYR A 175 -3.51 -1.79 -17.93
CA TYR A 175 -3.55 -2.63 -19.13
C TYR A 175 -4.79 -2.31 -19.95
N ASP A 176 -5.98 -2.39 -19.34
CA ASP A 176 -7.25 -2.14 -20.03
C ASP A 176 -7.34 -0.70 -20.57
N ALA A 177 -6.94 0.30 -19.78
CA ALA A 177 -6.91 1.69 -20.22
C ALA A 177 -5.92 1.93 -21.39
N THR A 178 -4.79 1.23 -21.40
CA THR A 178 -3.80 1.31 -22.49
C THR A 178 -4.32 0.63 -23.76
N ILE A 179 -5.00 -0.51 -23.65
CA ILE A 179 -5.66 -1.16 -24.80
C ILE A 179 -6.73 -0.24 -25.38
N ALA A 180 -7.55 0.41 -24.54
CA ALA A 180 -8.55 1.35 -24.98
C ALA A 180 -7.95 2.53 -25.78
N GLU A 181 -6.85 3.11 -25.30
CA GLU A 181 -6.15 4.21 -26.01
C GLU A 181 -5.46 3.74 -27.31
N LEU A 182 -4.93 2.52 -27.34
CA LEU A 182 -4.28 1.98 -28.53
C LEU A 182 -5.26 1.72 -29.68
N PHE A 183 -6.43 1.17 -29.36
CA PHE A 183 -7.35 0.61 -30.36
C PHE A 183 -8.70 1.35 -30.46
N GLY A 184 -9.04 2.20 -29.50
CA GLY A 184 -10.35 2.87 -29.44
C GLY A 184 -11.49 1.91 -29.11
N ILE A 185 -11.22 0.84 -28.35
CA ILE A 185 -12.18 -0.20 -27.97
C ILE A 185 -12.39 -0.21 -26.45
N GLU A 186 -13.59 -0.55 -26.00
CA GLU A 186 -13.83 -0.82 -24.58
C GLU A 186 -13.06 -2.07 -24.15
N SER A 187 -12.38 -2.00 -23.00
CA SER A 187 -11.45 -3.03 -22.53
C SER A 187 -11.79 -3.48 -21.13
N GLN A 188 -11.88 -4.79 -20.93
CA GLN A 188 -12.13 -5.43 -19.63
C GLN A 188 -11.38 -6.76 -19.47
N TRP A 189 -10.34 -7.00 -20.27
CA TRP A 189 -9.55 -8.25 -20.20
C TRP A 189 -8.79 -8.34 -18.88
N GLY A 190 -8.38 -7.21 -18.29
CA GLY A 190 -7.71 -7.14 -17.00
C GLY A 190 -8.50 -7.81 -15.88
N ALA A 191 -9.83 -7.77 -15.92
CA ALA A 191 -10.69 -8.44 -14.93
C ALA A 191 -10.52 -9.98 -14.93
N SER A 192 -10.09 -10.56 -16.05
CA SER A 192 -9.87 -12.01 -16.21
C SER A 192 -8.47 -12.47 -15.78
N PHE A 193 -7.55 -11.53 -15.50
CA PHE A 193 -6.18 -11.87 -15.08
C PHE A 193 -6.15 -12.39 -13.63
N VAL A 194 -5.00 -12.77 -13.09
CA VAL A 194 -4.84 -12.96 -11.64
C VAL A 194 -4.85 -11.61 -10.90
N PRO A 195 -5.41 -11.51 -9.68
CA PRO A 195 -5.48 -10.25 -8.92
C PRO A 195 -4.12 -9.61 -8.71
N ASP A 196 -4.07 -8.30 -8.92
CA ASP A 196 -2.90 -7.51 -8.53
C ASP A 196 -2.80 -7.53 -6.99
N ILE A 197 -1.57 -7.65 -6.49
CA ILE A 197 -1.33 -7.72 -5.04
C ILE A 197 -1.46 -6.32 -4.47
N VAL A 198 -2.37 -6.18 -3.50
CA VAL A 198 -2.62 -4.91 -2.80
C VAL A 198 -1.67 -4.76 -1.62
N ILE A 199 -0.79 -3.76 -1.67
CA ILE A 199 0.11 -3.41 -0.56
C ILE A 199 -0.21 -1.99 -0.12
N GLY A 200 -0.40 -1.79 1.19
CA GLY A 200 -0.69 -0.47 1.73
C GLY A 200 -1.97 0.14 1.13
N GLY A 201 -2.93 -0.68 0.68
CA GLY A 201 -4.19 -0.23 0.07
C GLY A 201 -4.14 -0.04 -1.46
N PHE A 202 -2.94 -0.07 -2.07
CA PHE A 202 -2.79 0.18 -3.50
C PHE A 202 -2.32 -1.08 -4.24
N ASP A 203 -2.82 -1.27 -5.46
CA ASP A 203 -2.59 -2.44 -6.31
C ASP A 203 -1.44 -2.24 -7.32
N ASN A 204 -0.75 -1.10 -7.26
CA ASN A 204 0.29 -0.72 -8.23
C ASN A 204 1.72 -0.86 -7.68
N ASN A 205 1.90 -1.69 -6.64
CA ASN A 205 3.20 -1.84 -6.00
C ASN A 205 4.22 -2.58 -6.90
N GLU A 206 5.31 -1.91 -7.26
CA GLU A 206 6.29 -2.41 -8.23
C GLU A 206 6.95 -3.74 -7.86
N ASP A 207 7.15 -3.99 -6.56
CA ASP A 207 7.79 -5.21 -6.06
C ASP A 207 6.83 -6.40 -6.01
N ALA A 208 5.54 -6.12 -5.87
CA ALA A 208 4.50 -7.14 -5.76
C ALA A 208 4.00 -7.61 -7.14
N LEU A 209 4.02 -6.73 -8.15
CA LEU A 209 3.45 -7.03 -9.46
C LEU A 209 4.39 -7.85 -10.36
N ARG A 210 4.63 -9.11 -9.98
CA ARG A 210 5.43 -10.06 -10.77
C ARG A 210 4.57 -10.78 -11.83
N VAL A 211 5.22 -11.23 -12.91
CA VAL A 211 4.58 -12.06 -13.96
C VAL A 211 4.71 -13.53 -13.57
N SER A 212 3.58 -14.16 -13.23
CA SER A 212 3.50 -15.61 -13.04
C SER A 212 3.24 -16.33 -14.38
N PRO A 213 3.50 -17.66 -14.47
CA PRO A 213 3.13 -18.42 -15.66
C PRO A 213 1.64 -18.32 -16.02
N LEU A 214 0.76 -18.26 -15.02
CA LEU A 214 -0.69 -18.09 -15.23
C LEU A 214 -1.00 -16.69 -15.81
N PHE A 215 -0.41 -15.64 -15.25
CA PHE A 215 -0.58 -14.29 -15.77
C PHE A 215 -0.09 -14.19 -17.22
N ALA A 216 1.07 -14.79 -17.54
CA ALA A 216 1.60 -14.82 -18.90
C ALA A 216 0.65 -15.53 -19.89
N ASP A 217 0.05 -16.66 -19.50
CA ASP A 217 -0.95 -17.35 -20.34
C ASP A 217 -2.21 -16.49 -20.55
N GLN A 218 -2.68 -15.81 -19.51
CA GLN A 218 -3.84 -14.93 -19.59
C GLN A 218 -3.59 -13.73 -20.51
N VAL A 219 -2.42 -13.09 -20.39
CA VAL A 219 -2.00 -12.00 -21.29
C VAL A 219 -1.88 -12.48 -22.73
N ARG A 220 -1.34 -13.69 -22.97
CA ARG A 220 -1.28 -14.27 -24.31
C ARG A 220 -2.66 -14.40 -24.93
N ARG A 221 -3.62 -14.99 -24.20
CA ARG A 221 -5.01 -15.14 -24.68
C ARG A 221 -5.66 -13.78 -24.95
N ALA A 222 -5.51 -12.82 -24.03
CA ALA A 222 -6.03 -11.47 -24.22
C ALA A 222 -5.40 -10.81 -25.46
N ALA A 223 -4.08 -10.93 -25.66
CA ALA A 223 -3.41 -10.37 -26.83
C ALA A 223 -3.93 -10.96 -28.16
N GLU A 224 -4.17 -12.27 -28.22
CA GLU A 224 -4.78 -12.95 -29.37
C GLU A 224 -6.20 -12.42 -29.64
N GLU A 225 -7.05 -12.34 -28.60
CA GLU A 225 -8.43 -11.84 -28.70
C GLU A 225 -8.48 -10.36 -29.11
N ILE A 226 -7.64 -9.51 -28.51
CA ILE A 226 -7.55 -8.08 -28.82
C ILE A 226 -7.09 -7.88 -30.26
N ALA A 227 -6.06 -8.62 -30.71
CA ALA A 227 -5.57 -8.51 -32.08
C ALA A 227 -6.64 -8.92 -33.10
N THR A 228 -7.35 -10.03 -32.84
CA THR A 228 -8.48 -10.48 -33.66
C THR A 228 -9.56 -9.40 -33.73
N LEU A 229 -9.94 -8.83 -32.58
CA LEU A 229 -10.99 -7.80 -32.51
C LEU A 229 -10.57 -6.52 -33.23
N ALA A 230 -9.34 -6.06 -33.06
CA ALA A 230 -8.81 -4.86 -33.70
C ALA A 230 -8.85 -4.97 -35.24
N LEU A 231 -8.65 -6.18 -35.79
CA LEU A 231 -8.72 -6.43 -37.23
C LEU A 231 -10.13 -6.64 -37.78
N THR A 232 -11.17 -6.55 -36.97
CA THR A 232 -12.54 -6.40 -37.49
C THR A 232 -12.74 -5.05 -38.19
N ASN A 233 -11.93 -4.05 -37.85
CA ASN A 233 -11.88 -2.74 -38.51
C ASN A 233 -10.43 -2.27 -38.73
N PRO A 234 -9.67 -2.87 -39.68
CA PRO A 234 -8.25 -2.56 -39.86
C PRO A 234 -7.98 -1.08 -40.17
N SER A 235 -8.93 -0.40 -40.83
CA SER A 235 -8.81 1.03 -41.16
C SER A 235 -8.78 1.96 -39.95
N SER A 236 -9.23 1.53 -38.75
CA SER A 236 -9.14 2.36 -37.55
C SER A 236 -7.77 2.30 -36.87
N ILE A 237 -6.95 1.29 -37.20
CA ILE A 237 -5.65 1.06 -36.55
C ILE A 237 -4.45 1.20 -37.51
N LEU A 238 -4.68 1.04 -38.81
CA LEU A 238 -3.62 1.15 -39.82
C LEU A 238 -3.36 2.63 -40.18
N PRO A 239 -2.09 3.07 -40.24
CA PRO A 239 -1.74 4.44 -40.60
C PRO A 239 -1.83 4.71 -42.12
N CYS A 240 -2.16 3.70 -42.92
CA CYS A 240 -2.15 3.75 -44.38
C CYS A 240 -3.07 2.70 -44.98
N ASP A 241 -3.47 2.92 -46.25
CA ASP A 241 -4.10 1.90 -47.08
C ASP A 241 -3.01 0.98 -47.68
N PRO A 242 -2.98 -0.32 -47.37
CA PRO A 242 -1.97 -1.24 -47.88
C PRO A 242 -2.05 -1.44 -49.40
N VAL A 243 -3.21 -1.22 -50.04
CA VAL A 243 -3.36 -1.30 -51.50
C VAL A 243 -2.69 -0.11 -52.18
N ALA A 244 -2.85 1.09 -51.61
CA ALA A 244 -2.30 2.32 -52.17
C ALA A 244 -0.81 2.50 -51.85
N ALA A 245 -0.40 2.23 -50.61
CA ALA A 245 0.98 2.42 -50.15
C ALA A 245 1.91 1.24 -50.46
N GLY A 246 1.33 0.07 -50.76
CA GLY A 246 2.05 -1.20 -50.82
C GLY A 246 2.07 -1.90 -49.46
N PRO A 247 1.73 -3.21 -49.39
CA PRO A 247 1.60 -3.94 -48.12
C PRO A 247 2.84 -3.85 -47.22
N GLU A 248 4.03 -4.04 -47.79
CA GLU A 248 5.29 -4.02 -47.05
C GLU A 248 5.61 -2.65 -46.43
N ALA A 249 5.44 -1.58 -47.22
CA ALA A 249 5.68 -0.23 -46.75
C ALA A 249 4.67 0.16 -45.65
N CYS A 250 3.41 -0.23 -45.84
CA CYS A 250 2.37 0.05 -44.86
C CYS A 250 2.57 -0.71 -43.56
N ALA A 251 2.95 -1.99 -43.62
CA ALA A 251 3.29 -2.79 -42.43
C ALA A 251 4.48 -2.22 -41.68
N LYS A 252 5.53 -1.75 -42.38
CA LYS A 252 6.66 -1.08 -41.74
C LYS A 252 6.21 0.18 -40.99
N THR A 253 5.42 1.05 -41.64
CA THR A 253 4.90 2.25 -40.98
C THR A 253 4.03 1.89 -39.78
N PHE A 254 3.16 0.88 -39.89
CA PHE A 254 2.37 0.38 -38.78
C PHE A 254 3.23 -0.08 -37.60
N VAL A 255 4.23 -0.95 -37.85
CA VAL A 255 5.15 -1.45 -36.81
C VAL A 255 5.82 -0.29 -36.07
N GLU A 256 6.29 0.73 -36.80
CA GLU A 256 6.98 1.88 -36.20
C GLU A 256 6.02 2.78 -35.41
N THR A 257 4.84 3.12 -35.95
CA THR A 257 3.89 4.02 -35.28
C THR A 257 3.13 3.36 -34.14
N PHE A 258 2.62 2.14 -34.36
CA PHE A 258 1.94 1.36 -33.32
C PHE A 258 2.93 0.95 -32.23
N GLY A 259 4.11 0.46 -32.61
CA GLY A 259 5.14 0.08 -31.66
C GLY A 259 5.59 1.25 -30.78
N LYS A 260 5.72 2.47 -31.32
CA LYS A 260 6.07 3.65 -30.51
C LYS A 260 5.06 3.90 -29.40
N ARG A 261 3.78 3.77 -29.71
CA ARG A 261 2.67 3.91 -28.75
C ARG A 261 2.63 2.76 -27.75
N ALA A 262 2.72 1.52 -28.25
CA ALA A 262 2.65 0.31 -27.44
C ALA A 262 3.83 0.17 -26.47
N PHE A 263 5.04 0.59 -26.86
CA PHE A 263 6.24 0.53 -26.00
C PHE A 263 6.58 1.87 -25.35
N ARG A 264 5.80 2.91 -25.65
CA ARG A 264 5.96 4.28 -25.13
C ARG A 264 7.33 4.91 -25.39
N ARG A 265 8.04 4.40 -26.39
CA ARG A 265 9.32 4.90 -26.89
C ARG A 265 9.49 4.55 -28.36
N PRO A 266 10.35 5.24 -29.12
CA PRO A 266 10.72 4.82 -30.46
C PRO A 266 11.28 3.39 -30.42
N LEU A 267 10.93 2.61 -31.44
CA LEU A 267 11.49 1.28 -31.60
C LEU A 267 12.98 1.40 -31.91
N SER A 268 13.77 0.50 -31.32
CA SER A 268 15.15 0.33 -31.77
C SER A 268 15.15 -0.29 -33.17
N GLU A 269 16.28 -0.20 -33.89
CA GLU A 269 16.38 -0.88 -35.19
C GLU A 269 16.12 -2.38 -35.09
N ASP A 270 16.54 -3.01 -33.99
CA ASP A 270 16.37 -4.45 -33.78
C ASP A 270 14.92 -4.80 -33.45
N ASP A 271 14.22 -3.94 -32.69
CA ASP A 271 12.76 -4.07 -32.50
C ASP A 271 12.05 -4.04 -33.85
N SER A 272 12.29 -2.99 -34.66
CA SER A 272 11.64 -2.83 -35.96
C SER A 272 11.93 -4.00 -36.90
N LYS A 273 13.19 -4.46 -36.98
CA LYS A 273 13.58 -5.62 -37.80
C LYS A 273 12.85 -6.89 -37.34
N ARG A 274 12.78 -7.13 -36.03
CA ARG A 274 12.15 -8.32 -35.46
C ARG A 274 10.65 -8.39 -35.77
N TYR A 275 9.90 -7.31 -35.52
CA TYR A 275 8.46 -7.30 -35.75
C TYR A 275 8.10 -7.28 -37.24
N LEU A 276 8.89 -6.59 -38.08
CA LEU A 276 8.68 -6.64 -39.53
C LEU A 276 8.95 -8.03 -40.10
N ALA A 277 10.00 -8.73 -39.62
CA ALA A 277 10.27 -10.11 -40.04
C ALA A 277 9.15 -11.08 -39.61
N LEU A 278 8.55 -10.87 -38.44
CA LEU A 278 7.37 -11.63 -38.00
C LEU A 278 6.19 -11.40 -38.96
N TYR A 279 5.88 -10.14 -39.25
CA TYR A 279 4.85 -9.78 -40.22
C TYR A 279 5.10 -10.47 -41.58
N GLN A 280 6.30 -10.34 -42.15
CA GLN A 280 6.65 -10.94 -43.45
C GLN A 280 6.45 -12.46 -43.46
N THR A 281 6.83 -13.13 -42.37
CA THR A 281 6.73 -14.58 -42.24
C THR A 281 5.28 -15.05 -42.32
N ILE A 282 4.38 -14.39 -41.58
CA ILE A 282 2.96 -14.76 -41.54
C ILE A 282 2.24 -14.27 -42.80
N ALA A 283 2.49 -13.03 -43.22
CA ALA A 283 1.84 -12.43 -44.38
C ALA A 283 2.14 -13.16 -45.69
N SER A 284 3.32 -13.80 -45.80
CA SER A 284 3.67 -14.64 -46.96
C SER A 284 2.79 -15.88 -47.11
N LYS A 285 2.10 -16.31 -46.04
CA LYS A 285 1.27 -17.52 -46.00
C LYS A 285 -0.21 -17.22 -45.90
N GLU A 286 -0.58 -16.26 -45.07
CA GLU A 286 -1.96 -16.06 -44.63
C GLU A 286 -2.55 -14.73 -45.11
N GLY A 287 -1.72 -13.73 -45.40
CA GLY A 287 -2.15 -12.44 -45.91
C GLY A 287 -1.74 -11.26 -45.03
N PHE A 288 -1.98 -10.05 -45.54
CA PHE A 288 -1.55 -8.81 -44.86
C PHE A 288 -2.12 -8.68 -43.45
N ASN A 289 -3.43 -8.92 -43.30
CA ASN A 289 -4.13 -8.72 -42.02
C ASN A 289 -3.61 -9.69 -40.96
N GLU A 290 -3.45 -10.96 -41.29
CA GLU A 290 -2.94 -12.00 -40.40
C GLU A 290 -1.48 -11.71 -39.98
N GLY A 291 -0.69 -11.11 -40.88
CA GLY A 291 0.63 -10.59 -40.54
C GLY A 291 0.59 -9.46 -39.51
N ILE A 292 -0.36 -8.52 -39.65
CA ILE A 292 -0.56 -7.43 -38.68
C ILE A 292 -1.09 -7.98 -37.35
N GLU A 293 -1.99 -8.95 -37.38
CA GLU A 293 -2.53 -9.62 -36.19
C GLU A 293 -1.42 -10.25 -35.35
N ALA A 294 -0.51 -10.97 -36.03
CA ALA A 294 0.63 -11.60 -35.39
C ALA A 294 1.56 -10.58 -34.74
N VAL A 295 1.77 -9.42 -35.38
CA VAL A 295 2.55 -8.32 -34.80
C VAL A 295 1.89 -7.74 -33.57
N ILE A 296 0.59 -7.42 -33.62
CA ILE A 296 -0.16 -6.90 -32.46
C ILE A 296 -0.07 -7.90 -31.30
N THR A 297 -0.41 -9.17 -31.59
CA THR A 297 -0.36 -10.27 -30.63
C THR A 297 1.01 -10.38 -29.96
N ALA A 298 2.10 -10.29 -30.73
CA ALA A 298 3.45 -10.36 -30.21
C ALA A 298 3.86 -9.12 -29.39
N MET A 299 3.46 -7.92 -29.82
CA MET A 299 3.78 -6.67 -29.12
C MET A 299 3.07 -6.59 -27.77
N LEU A 300 1.79 -6.96 -27.69
CA LEU A 300 1.00 -6.93 -26.44
C LEU A 300 1.47 -7.96 -25.39
N GLN A 301 2.28 -8.94 -25.78
CA GLN A 301 2.94 -9.89 -24.88
C GLN A 301 4.38 -9.48 -24.53
N SER A 302 4.89 -8.43 -25.16
CA SER A 302 6.28 -8.00 -24.96
C SER A 302 6.48 -7.43 -23.56
N PRO A 303 7.63 -7.68 -22.91
CA PRO A 303 8.01 -6.94 -21.71
C PRO A 303 8.00 -5.42 -21.92
N HIS A 304 8.27 -4.93 -23.12
CA HIS A 304 8.20 -3.50 -23.44
C HIS A 304 6.76 -2.94 -23.42
N PHE A 305 5.76 -3.80 -23.60
CA PHE A 305 4.36 -3.42 -23.43
C PHE A 305 3.90 -3.63 -21.99
N LEU A 306 4.25 -4.76 -21.36
CA LEU A 306 3.76 -5.12 -20.03
C LEU A 306 4.41 -4.31 -18.90
N TYR A 307 5.59 -3.74 -19.13
CA TYR A 307 6.31 -2.95 -18.14
C TYR A 307 6.52 -1.51 -18.61
N ARG A 308 6.44 -0.58 -17.67
CA ARG A 308 7.00 0.77 -17.76
C ARG A 308 8.42 0.70 -17.23
N THR A 309 9.35 1.29 -17.97
CA THR A 309 10.76 1.28 -17.62
C THR A 309 11.12 2.54 -16.86
N GLU A 310 11.90 2.38 -15.81
CA GLU A 310 12.57 3.48 -15.11
C GLU A 310 14.06 3.16 -15.03
N LEU A 311 14.65 2.94 -16.19
CA LEU A 311 16.02 2.51 -16.32
C LEU A 311 16.96 3.70 -16.50
N GLY A 312 16.46 4.78 -17.10
CA GLY A 312 17.25 5.97 -17.39
C GLY A 312 18.33 5.76 -18.44
N ASP A 313 18.97 6.86 -18.81
CA ASP A 313 20.06 6.87 -19.77
C ASP A 313 21.42 6.76 -19.06
N GLU A 314 22.00 5.56 -19.02
CA GLU A 314 23.31 5.32 -18.41
C GLU A 314 24.44 6.15 -19.03
N SER A 315 24.28 6.64 -20.27
CA SER A 315 25.25 7.54 -20.88
C SER A 315 25.25 8.94 -20.24
N VAL A 316 24.20 9.26 -19.49
CA VAL A 316 23.99 10.52 -18.75
C VAL A 316 24.00 10.23 -17.25
N THR A 317 25.18 9.91 -16.73
CA THR A 317 25.41 9.78 -15.28
C THR A 317 25.76 11.14 -14.67
N SER A 318 25.07 11.52 -13.60
CA SER A 318 25.41 12.71 -12.81
C SER A 318 26.25 12.35 -11.58
N GLU A 319 26.80 13.37 -10.91
CA GLU A 319 27.54 13.19 -9.66
C GLU A 319 26.73 12.36 -8.65
N GLY A 320 27.38 11.40 -7.99
CA GLY A 320 26.75 10.52 -7.00
C GLY A 320 26.12 9.24 -7.54
N GLY A 321 26.41 8.85 -8.81
CA GLY A 321 25.93 7.58 -9.37
C GLY A 321 24.43 7.58 -9.66
N ARG A 322 23.89 8.74 -10.07
CA ARG A 322 22.49 8.90 -10.46
C ARG A 322 22.38 8.89 -11.98
N VAL A 323 21.25 8.39 -12.46
CA VAL A 323 20.89 8.29 -13.87
C VAL A 323 19.57 9.04 -14.06
N ARG A 324 19.51 9.92 -15.06
CA ARG A 324 18.27 10.62 -15.39
C ARG A 324 17.37 9.72 -16.25
N LEU A 325 16.07 9.71 -15.97
CA LEU A 325 15.07 9.10 -16.84
C LEU A 325 15.07 9.74 -18.22
N THR A 326 14.89 8.93 -19.26
CA THR A 326 14.77 9.46 -20.63
C THR A 326 13.51 10.32 -20.77
N PRO A 327 13.42 11.22 -21.77
CA PRO A 327 12.20 11.99 -22.01
C PRO A 327 10.95 11.13 -22.19
N TYR A 328 11.10 9.93 -22.75
CA TYR A 328 10.02 8.96 -22.94
C TYR A 328 9.59 8.28 -21.64
N GLU A 329 10.54 7.98 -20.75
CA GLU A 329 10.23 7.47 -19.41
C GLU A 329 9.53 8.55 -18.58
N ILE A 330 9.98 9.81 -18.63
CA ILE A 330 9.30 10.93 -17.95
C ILE A 330 7.88 11.14 -18.50
N ALA A 331 7.70 11.10 -19.82
CA ALA A 331 6.38 11.13 -20.44
C ALA A 331 5.49 9.98 -19.96
N THR A 332 6.04 8.77 -19.88
CA THR A 332 5.33 7.59 -19.38
C THR A 332 4.92 7.77 -17.92
N GLU A 333 5.85 8.16 -17.04
CA GLU A 333 5.56 8.39 -15.62
C GLU A 333 4.48 9.46 -15.43
N LEU A 334 4.52 10.57 -16.19
CA LEU A 334 3.46 11.59 -16.17
C LEU A 334 2.10 11.02 -16.57
N SER A 335 2.03 10.33 -17.71
CA SER A 335 0.77 9.81 -18.23
C SER A 335 0.14 8.75 -17.33
N TYR A 336 0.94 7.84 -16.76
CA TYR A 336 0.38 6.80 -15.90
C TYR A 336 0.08 7.29 -14.49
N MET A 337 0.91 8.17 -13.93
CA MET A 337 0.61 8.76 -12.62
C MET A 337 -0.70 9.55 -12.67
N LEU A 338 -0.99 10.24 -13.78
CA LEU A 338 -2.09 11.21 -13.86
C LEU A 338 -3.32 10.71 -14.64
N TRP A 339 -3.17 9.76 -15.56
CA TRP A 339 -4.27 9.16 -16.34
C TRP A 339 -4.33 7.63 -16.29
N GLY A 340 -3.31 6.93 -15.76
CA GLY A 340 -3.30 5.46 -15.72
C GLY A 340 -3.22 4.79 -17.09
N THR A 341 -2.76 5.51 -18.11
CA THR A 341 -2.62 4.99 -19.47
C THR A 341 -1.44 5.65 -20.18
N MET A 342 -1.18 5.24 -21.42
CA MET A 342 -0.07 5.71 -22.24
C MET A 342 -0.08 7.23 -22.53
N PRO A 343 1.08 7.84 -22.85
CA PRO A 343 1.17 9.23 -23.29
C PRO A 343 0.28 9.53 -24.50
N ASP A 344 -0.27 10.74 -24.55
CA ASP A 344 -0.92 11.25 -25.75
C ASP A 344 0.10 11.81 -26.77
N ASP A 345 -0.38 12.20 -27.94
CA ASP A 345 0.46 12.71 -29.03
C ASP A 345 1.24 13.96 -28.63
N GLU A 346 0.65 14.84 -27.79
CA GLU A 346 1.35 16.02 -27.30
C GLU A 346 2.52 15.65 -26.38
N LEU A 347 2.31 14.70 -25.47
CA LEU A 347 3.36 14.27 -24.55
C LEU A 347 4.46 13.46 -25.26
N PHE A 348 4.10 12.66 -26.28
CA PHE A 348 5.08 12.05 -27.18
C PHE A 348 5.89 13.08 -27.96
N ALA A 349 5.25 14.13 -28.48
CA ALA A 349 5.94 15.20 -29.19
C ALA A 349 6.88 16.00 -28.25
N ALA A 350 6.49 16.19 -26.99
CA ALA A 350 7.36 16.78 -25.97
C ALA A 350 8.58 15.88 -25.70
N ALA A 351 8.40 14.57 -25.63
CA ALA A 351 9.51 13.62 -25.49
C ALA A 351 10.43 13.62 -26.74
N ASP A 352 9.87 13.62 -27.95
CA ASP A 352 10.62 13.74 -29.22
C ASP A 352 11.50 15.00 -29.24
N ALA A 353 10.96 16.12 -28.76
CA ALA A 353 11.65 17.40 -28.74
C ALA A 353 12.60 17.58 -27.54
N ASN A 354 12.74 16.58 -26.67
CA ASN A 354 13.45 16.68 -25.38
C ASN A 354 12.95 17.86 -24.52
N ALA A 355 11.65 18.15 -24.60
CA ALA A 355 10.96 19.23 -23.91
C ALA A 355 10.36 18.79 -22.56
N LEU A 356 11.01 17.83 -21.89
CA LEU A 356 10.71 17.32 -20.54
C LEU A 356 11.97 17.31 -19.66
N GLY A 357 12.94 18.16 -20.01
CA GLY A 357 14.26 18.21 -19.38
C GLY A 357 14.31 19.07 -18.11
N THR A 358 13.35 19.97 -17.90
CA THR A 358 13.33 20.87 -16.74
C THR A 358 12.07 20.72 -15.88
N PRO A 359 12.11 21.08 -14.58
CA PRO A 359 10.94 21.05 -13.71
C PRO A 359 9.75 21.87 -14.24
N GLU A 360 10.00 23.00 -14.89
CA GLU A 360 8.95 23.88 -15.44
C GLU A 360 8.24 23.24 -16.63
N GLN A 361 8.99 22.51 -17.47
CA GLN A 361 8.42 21.77 -18.60
C GLN A 361 7.53 20.61 -18.13
N ILE A 362 8.02 19.86 -17.13
CA ILE A 362 7.26 18.76 -16.52
C ILE A 362 6.01 19.29 -15.84
N GLU A 363 6.11 20.38 -15.06
CA GLU A 363 4.97 21.01 -14.41
C GLU A 363 3.91 21.49 -15.41
N ALA A 364 4.32 22.06 -16.55
CA ALA A 364 3.38 22.49 -17.58
C ALA A 364 2.58 21.32 -18.16
N GLN A 365 3.25 20.19 -18.43
CA GLN A 365 2.57 18.97 -18.87
C GLN A 365 1.72 18.36 -17.75
N ALA A 366 2.21 18.29 -16.51
CA ALA A 366 1.43 17.78 -15.38
C ALA A 366 0.13 18.55 -15.17
N LYS A 367 0.16 19.90 -15.24
CA LYS A 367 -1.04 20.74 -15.15
C LYS A 367 -2.01 20.48 -16.29
N ARG A 368 -1.51 20.38 -17.53
CA ARG A 368 -2.34 20.05 -18.70
C ARG A 368 -3.03 18.70 -18.53
N LEU A 369 -2.29 17.67 -18.11
CA LEU A 369 -2.83 16.33 -17.87
C LEU A 369 -3.88 16.35 -16.76
N LEU A 370 -3.64 17.10 -15.68
CA LEU A 370 -4.60 17.27 -14.59
C LEU A 370 -5.83 18.10 -14.97
N GLU A 371 -5.79 18.94 -16.00
CA GLU A 371 -6.97 19.67 -16.51
C GLU A 371 -7.88 18.78 -17.38
N ASP A 372 -7.34 17.69 -17.92
CA ASP A 372 -8.08 16.73 -18.75
C ASP A 372 -9.01 15.85 -17.88
N PRO A 373 -10.25 15.56 -18.32
CA PRO A 373 -11.17 14.69 -17.59
C PRO A 373 -10.64 13.27 -17.32
N ARG A 374 -9.68 12.76 -18.09
CA ARG A 374 -9.07 11.44 -17.84
C ARG A 374 -8.41 11.35 -16.46
N SER A 375 -7.98 12.45 -15.87
CA SER A 375 -7.42 12.40 -14.52
C SER A 375 -8.45 12.17 -13.43
N ASP A 376 -9.75 12.32 -13.71
CA ASP A 376 -10.81 12.05 -12.73
C ASP A 376 -10.79 10.60 -12.28
N GLU A 377 -10.57 9.66 -13.21
CA GLU A 377 -10.46 8.22 -12.91
C GLU A 377 -9.33 7.93 -11.90
N ILE A 378 -8.21 8.65 -12.01
CA ILE A 378 -7.07 8.48 -11.08
C ILE A 378 -7.38 9.02 -9.69
N LEU A 379 -8.04 10.17 -9.61
CA LEU A 379 -8.47 10.76 -8.34
C LEU A 379 -9.48 9.84 -7.63
N GLU A 380 -10.42 9.28 -8.39
CA GLU A 380 -11.44 8.37 -7.90
C GLU A 380 -10.83 7.04 -7.47
N ARG A 381 -10.00 6.40 -8.31
CA ARG A 381 -9.32 5.14 -8.00
C ARG A 381 -8.44 5.28 -6.76
N PHE A 382 -7.72 6.39 -6.62
CA PHE A 382 -6.97 6.68 -5.40
C PHE A 382 -7.86 6.67 -4.16
N ALA A 383 -9.00 7.37 -4.17
CA ALA A 383 -9.88 7.45 -3.01
C ALA A 383 -10.51 6.09 -2.66
N ILE A 384 -10.90 5.31 -3.67
CA ILE A 384 -11.41 3.95 -3.51
C ILE A 384 -10.35 3.05 -2.86
N ALA A 385 -9.11 3.07 -3.36
CA ALA A 385 -8.00 2.28 -2.83
C ALA A 385 -7.57 2.73 -1.42
N TRP A 386 -7.47 4.05 -1.20
CA TRP A 386 -7.10 4.68 0.07
C TRP A 386 -8.02 4.25 1.21
N LEU A 387 -9.33 4.18 0.96
CA LEU A 387 -10.35 3.79 1.93
C LEU A 387 -10.75 2.30 1.86
N GLU A 388 -10.06 1.52 1.01
CA GLU A 388 -10.24 0.08 0.78
C GLU A 388 -11.63 -0.32 0.25
N LEU A 389 -12.28 0.55 -0.52
CA LEU A 389 -13.68 0.43 -0.91
C LEU A 389 -13.94 -0.64 -1.99
N ASP A 390 -12.90 -1.12 -2.68
CA ASP A 390 -13.00 -2.27 -3.60
C ASP A 390 -13.52 -3.54 -2.90
N ARG A 391 -13.34 -3.63 -1.58
CA ARG A 391 -13.80 -4.77 -0.78
C ARG A 391 -15.31 -4.79 -0.55
N ILE A 392 -16.04 -3.73 -0.92
CA ILE A 392 -17.48 -3.63 -0.67
C ILE A 392 -18.27 -4.77 -1.34
N GLU A 393 -17.84 -5.21 -2.53
CA GLU A 393 -18.50 -6.29 -3.27
C GLU A 393 -18.38 -7.64 -2.55
N ALA A 394 -17.24 -7.87 -1.91
CA ALA A 394 -16.97 -9.08 -1.14
C ALA A 394 -17.38 -8.96 0.34
N ALA A 395 -17.84 -7.79 0.79
CA ALA A 395 -18.15 -7.55 2.19
C ALA A 395 -19.39 -8.38 2.62
N PRO A 396 -19.22 -9.43 3.44
CA PRO A 396 -20.34 -10.29 3.82
C PRO A 396 -21.35 -9.50 4.66
N LYS A 397 -22.63 -9.65 4.32
CA LYS A 397 -23.77 -9.11 5.08
C LYS A 397 -24.81 -10.20 5.26
N ASP A 398 -25.31 -10.35 6.48
CA ASP A 398 -26.36 -11.30 6.79
C ASP A 398 -27.68 -10.80 6.19
N SER A 399 -28.22 -11.55 5.24
CA SER A 399 -29.46 -11.18 4.54
C SER A 399 -30.69 -11.12 5.44
N ALA A 400 -30.69 -11.82 6.58
CA ALA A 400 -31.79 -11.74 7.55
C ALA A 400 -31.76 -10.41 8.31
N THR A 401 -30.56 -9.93 8.67
CA THR A 401 -30.35 -8.64 9.32
C THR A 401 -30.48 -7.47 8.33
N TYR A 402 -29.98 -7.62 7.11
CA TYR A 402 -29.86 -6.57 6.10
C TYR A 402 -30.48 -6.97 4.75
N PRO A 403 -31.82 -7.12 4.66
CA PRO A 403 -32.49 -7.58 3.44
C PRO A 403 -32.38 -6.58 2.27
N GLU A 404 -32.10 -5.31 2.56
CA GLU A 404 -31.94 -4.25 1.55
C GLU A 404 -30.53 -4.22 0.94
N TRP A 405 -29.57 -4.97 1.50
CA TRP A 405 -28.20 -5.03 0.97
C TRP A 405 -28.15 -5.80 -0.35
N ASN A 406 -27.89 -5.10 -1.45
CA ASN A 406 -27.85 -5.67 -2.78
C ASN A 406 -26.81 -4.96 -3.67
N ALA A 407 -26.57 -5.51 -4.86
CA ALA A 407 -25.57 -4.99 -5.80
C ALA A 407 -25.87 -3.55 -6.26
N GLU A 408 -27.14 -3.19 -6.43
CA GLU A 408 -27.52 -1.85 -6.88
C GLU A 408 -27.22 -0.78 -5.82
N ILE A 409 -27.47 -1.08 -4.55
CA ILE A 409 -27.12 -0.18 -3.44
C ILE A 409 -25.61 -0.05 -3.30
N ARG A 410 -24.84 -1.15 -3.41
CA ARG A 410 -23.37 -1.08 -3.37
C ARG A 410 -22.80 -0.23 -4.50
N ALA A 411 -23.27 -0.44 -5.73
CA ALA A 411 -22.87 0.36 -6.88
C ALA A 411 -23.21 1.84 -6.66
N ALA A 412 -24.39 2.15 -6.14
CA ALA A 412 -24.79 3.54 -5.85
C ALA A 412 -23.92 4.20 -4.77
N MET A 413 -23.51 3.48 -3.73
CA MET A 413 -22.59 3.99 -2.69
C MET A 413 -21.20 4.30 -3.22
N ILE A 414 -20.69 3.46 -4.12
CA ILE A 414 -19.40 3.69 -4.79
C ILE A 414 -19.51 4.90 -5.71
N GLU A 415 -20.60 5.02 -6.46
CA GLU A 415 -20.85 6.17 -7.34
C GLU A 415 -21.00 7.49 -6.57
N GLU A 416 -21.69 7.49 -5.42
CA GLU A 416 -21.69 8.63 -4.47
C GLU A 416 -20.27 9.09 -4.16
N THR A 417 -19.38 8.13 -3.85
CA THR A 417 -18.00 8.41 -3.47
C THR A 417 -17.21 9.00 -4.64
N ARG A 418 -17.37 8.42 -5.84
CA ARG A 418 -16.72 8.91 -7.06
C ARG A 418 -17.13 10.33 -7.40
N ILE A 419 -18.44 10.58 -7.48
CA ILE A 419 -18.98 11.91 -7.80
C ILE A 419 -18.54 12.95 -6.75
N PHE A 420 -18.60 12.60 -5.47
CA PHE A 420 -18.17 13.48 -4.39
C PHE A 420 -16.68 13.84 -4.50
N VAL A 421 -15.80 12.85 -4.66
CA VAL A 421 -14.35 13.08 -4.80
C VAL A 421 -14.05 13.97 -6.00
N ARG A 422 -14.64 13.63 -7.17
CA ARG A 422 -14.50 14.43 -8.39
C ARG A 422 -14.96 15.87 -8.16
N HIS A 423 -16.13 16.06 -7.56
CA HIS A 423 -16.69 17.38 -7.31
C HIS A 423 -15.81 18.22 -6.37
N VAL A 424 -15.40 17.66 -5.22
CA VAL A 424 -14.55 18.36 -4.26
C VAL A 424 -13.27 18.84 -4.94
N ILE A 425 -12.62 17.98 -5.74
CA ILE A 425 -11.35 18.32 -6.39
C ILE A 425 -11.51 19.31 -7.55
N ARG A 426 -12.58 19.18 -8.35
CA ARG A 426 -12.79 19.98 -9.57
C ARG A 426 -13.53 21.29 -9.35
N ASN A 427 -14.55 21.24 -8.50
CA ASN A 427 -15.55 22.29 -8.37
C ASN A 427 -15.61 22.89 -6.96
N GLY A 428 -15.08 22.18 -5.96
CA GLY A 428 -14.94 22.65 -4.59
C GLY A 428 -13.64 23.43 -4.34
N GLU A 429 -13.25 23.47 -3.07
CA GLU A 429 -11.96 23.99 -2.60
C GLU A 429 -10.78 23.10 -3.03
N GLY A 430 -11.06 21.84 -3.33
CA GLY A 430 -10.06 20.84 -3.74
C GLY A 430 -9.10 20.46 -2.65
N THR A 431 -9.52 20.57 -1.38
CA THR A 431 -8.69 20.31 -0.20
C THR A 431 -9.06 18.98 0.47
N ILE A 432 -8.10 18.38 1.19
CA ILE A 432 -8.40 17.24 2.08
C ILE A 432 -9.42 17.61 3.16
N ALA A 433 -9.40 18.86 3.64
CA ALA A 433 -10.33 19.32 4.66
C ALA A 433 -11.78 19.23 4.17
N GLU A 434 -12.05 19.66 2.93
CA GLU A 434 -13.38 19.52 2.33
C GLU A 434 -13.75 18.05 2.09
N LEU A 435 -12.82 17.19 1.65
CA LEU A 435 -13.10 15.76 1.51
C LEU A 435 -13.58 15.13 2.83
N LEU A 436 -13.04 15.58 3.96
CA LEU A 436 -13.33 15.02 5.28
C LEU A 436 -14.57 15.61 5.94
N ASP A 437 -14.81 16.93 5.82
CA ASP A 437 -15.82 17.66 6.60
C ASP A 437 -16.86 18.40 5.73
N ALA A 438 -16.99 18.05 4.44
CA ALA A 438 -18.02 18.66 3.59
C ALA A 438 -19.43 18.47 4.19
N PRO A 439 -20.25 19.55 4.25
CA PRO A 439 -21.62 19.48 4.76
C PRO A 439 -22.62 19.00 3.70
N TYR A 440 -22.16 18.30 2.66
CA TYR A 440 -22.96 17.86 1.52
C TYR A 440 -22.46 16.55 0.94
N THR A 441 -23.33 15.85 0.19
CA THR A 441 -22.98 14.66 -0.61
C THR A 441 -23.73 14.67 -1.95
N PHE A 442 -23.50 13.65 -2.78
CA PHE A 442 -24.21 13.38 -4.02
C PHE A 442 -24.90 12.03 -3.94
N VAL A 443 -26.22 12.04 -3.99
CA VAL A 443 -27.05 10.83 -3.90
C VAL A 443 -28.08 10.82 -5.01
N SER A 444 -28.45 9.63 -5.49
CA SER A 444 -29.66 9.44 -6.28
C SER A 444 -30.91 9.44 -5.40
N PRO A 445 -32.13 9.65 -5.92
CA PRO A 445 -33.35 9.53 -5.13
C PRO A 445 -33.46 8.19 -4.37
N LYS A 446 -33.01 7.09 -4.99
CA LYS A 446 -32.99 5.76 -4.35
C LYS A 446 -32.02 5.70 -3.17
N LEU A 447 -30.80 6.19 -3.35
CA LEU A 447 -29.79 6.19 -2.29
C LEU A 447 -30.14 7.18 -1.17
N ALA A 448 -30.74 8.33 -1.52
CA ALA A 448 -31.26 9.29 -0.56
C ALA A 448 -32.33 8.65 0.33
N ALA A 449 -33.30 7.94 -0.26
CA ALA A 449 -34.31 7.20 0.49
C ALA A 449 -33.68 6.13 1.41
N TYR A 450 -32.69 5.40 0.92
CA TYR A 450 -31.94 4.40 1.69
C TYR A 450 -31.21 5.02 2.90
N TYR A 451 -30.68 6.24 2.77
CA TYR A 451 -30.03 6.95 3.87
C TYR A 451 -30.96 7.75 4.78
N GLY A 452 -32.24 7.93 4.41
CA GLY A 452 -33.15 8.85 5.10
C GLY A 452 -32.86 10.32 4.82
N LEU A 453 -32.23 10.63 3.67
CA LEU A 453 -31.95 11.99 3.20
C LEU A 453 -33.08 12.50 2.28
N PRO A 454 -33.25 13.82 2.12
CA PRO A 454 -34.14 14.36 1.11
C PRO A 454 -33.67 13.96 -0.30
N ALA A 455 -34.61 13.71 -1.21
CA ALA A 455 -34.27 13.46 -2.60
C ALA A 455 -33.58 14.71 -3.22
N PRO A 456 -32.58 14.51 -4.09
CA PRO A 456 -31.88 15.62 -4.74
C PRO A 456 -32.84 16.44 -5.61
N ALA A 457 -32.71 17.77 -5.55
CA ALA A 457 -33.52 18.66 -6.37
C ALA A 457 -33.19 18.50 -7.86
N GLY A 458 -34.22 18.36 -8.70
CA GLY A 458 -34.06 18.31 -10.15
C GLY A 458 -33.65 16.95 -10.74
N ALA A 459 -33.60 15.88 -9.95
CA ALA A 459 -33.40 14.52 -10.47
C ALA A 459 -34.55 14.10 -11.40
N GLY A 460 -34.21 13.63 -12.61
CA GLY A 460 -35.16 13.19 -13.64
C GLY A 460 -35.54 11.71 -13.55
N GLY A 461 -34.78 10.92 -12.78
CA GLY A 461 -34.99 9.49 -12.54
C GLY A 461 -34.39 9.00 -11.22
N GLU A 462 -34.72 7.77 -10.81
CA GLU A 462 -34.34 7.19 -9.50
C GLU A 462 -32.83 6.98 -9.32
N ASN A 463 -32.06 7.00 -10.41
CA ASN A 463 -30.61 6.84 -10.44
C ASN A 463 -29.87 8.15 -10.77
N ASP A 464 -30.57 9.27 -10.90
CA ASP A 464 -29.94 10.55 -11.22
C ASP A 464 -29.35 11.17 -9.94
N PHE A 465 -28.02 11.18 -9.85
CA PHE A 465 -27.32 11.74 -8.70
C PHE A 465 -27.41 13.27 -8.68
N GLY A 466 -27.64 13.82 -7.49
CA GLY A 466 -27.62 15.26 -7.26
C GLY A 466 -27.16 15.61 -5.86
N ARG A 467 -26.77 16.88 -5.69
CA ARG A 467 -26.23 17.38 -4.42
C ARG A 467 -27.33 17.50 -3.36
N VAL A 468 -27.02 17.07 -2.14
CA VAL A 468 -27.88 17.17 -0.96
C VAL A 468 -27.05 17.68 0.22
N GLU A 469 -27.61 18.60 1.01
CA GLU A 469 -27.00 19.06 2.27
C GLU A 469 -27.19 18.03 3.39
N LEU A 470 -26.20 17.92 4.26
CA LEU A 470 -26.12 16.93 5.34
C LEU A 470 -26.43 17.49 6.74
N GLU A 471 -26.82 18.77 6.85
CA GLU A 471 -27.11 19.40 8.13
C GLU A 471 -28.19 18.61 8.90
N GLY A 472 -27.88 18.21 10.14
CA GLY A 472 -28.78 17.45 11.00
C GLY A 472 -28.93 15.97 10.64
N SER A 473 -28.28 15.46 9.59
CA SER A 473 -28.36 14.05 9.20
C SER A 473 -27.37 13.14 9.94
N GLY A 474 -26.47 13.72 10.75
CA GLY A 474 -25.36 13.01 11.41
C GLY A 474 -24.22 12.59 10.48
N ARG A 475 -24.27 12.97 9.20
CA ARG A 475 -23.24 12.69 8.18
C ARG A 475 -22.38 13.94 7.94
N ALA A 476 -21.12 13.73 7.59
CA ALA A 476 -20.19 14.77 7.16
C ALA A 476 -19.06 14.11 6.35
N GLY A 477 -18.77 14.68 5.18
CA GLY A 477 -17.74 14.24 4.26
C GLY A 477 -17.65 12.73 3.98
N ILE A 478 -16.52 12.33 3.42
CA ILE A 478 -16.33 11.00 2.82
C ILE A 478 -16.39 9.86 3.84
N LEU A 479 -15.99 10.08 5.09
CA LEU A 479 -15.99 9.03 6.13
C LEU A 479 -17.40 8.58 6.53
N SER A 480 -18.42 9.39 6.20
CA SER A 480 -19.83 9.07 6.45
C SER A 480 -20.55 8.43 5.25
N HIS A 481 -19.85 8.19 4.14
CA HIS A 481 -20.42 7.51 2.98
C HIS A 481 -20.76 6.05 3.30
N GLY A 482 -21.84 5.54 2.71
CA GLY A 482 -22.25 4.15 2.89
C GLY A 482 -21.18 3.16 2.42
N SER A 483 -20.40 3.51 1.40
CA SER A 483 -19.28 2.71 0.88
C SER A 483 -18.24 2.46 1.98
N VAL A 484 -17.82 3.50 2.70
CA VAL A 484 -16.89 3.42 3.82
C VAL A 484 -17.51 2.66 4.98
N LEU A 485 -18.71 3.06 5.41
CA LEU A 485 -19.36 2.51 6.58
C LEU A 485 -19.66 1.01 6.46
N ALA A 486 -20.07 0.56 5.26
CA ALA A 486 -20.43 -0.83 5.00
C ALA A 486 -19.22 -1.74 4.75
N THR A 487 -18.17 -1.22 4.10
CA THR A 487 -16.90 -1.92 3.90
C THR A 487 -16.24 -2.25 5.24
N HIS A 488 -16.27 -1.30 6.17
CA HIS A 488 -15.71 -1.44 7.52
C HIS A 488 -16.74 -1.91 8.57
N GLY A 489 -17.83 -2.56 8.12
CA GLY A 489 -18.88 -3.15 8.96
C GLY A 489 -18.81 -4.68 9.06
N LYS A 490 -19.54 -5.28 10.00
CA LYS A 490 -19.63 -6.74 10.18
C LYS A 490 -20.88 -7.31 9.50
N PRO A 491 -20.95 -8.65 9.31
CA PRO A 491 -22.11 -9.27 8.67
C PRO A 491 -23.46 -8.92 9.28
N ALA A 492 -23.56 -8.86 10.61
CA ALA A 492 -24.80 -8.60 11.34
C ALA A 492 -24.67 -7.39 12.30
N GLY A 493 -23.80 -6.43 12.02
CA GLY A 493 -23.60 -5.27 12.91
C GLY A 493 -22.61 -4.22 12.40
N SER A 494 -22.55 -3.09 13.11
CA SER A 494 -21.45 -2.11 12.98
C SER A 494 -20.12 -2.72 13.44
N SER A 495 -19.05 -1.94 13.35
CA SER A 495 -17.74 -2.35 13.87
C SER A 495 -16.88 -1.13 14.24
N PRO A 496 -16.90 -0.70 15.51
CA PRO A 496 -16.04 0.39 15.96
C PRO A 496 -14.56 0.06 15.74
N VAL A 497 -14.16 -1.21 15.94
CA VAL A 497 -12.76 -1.65 15.78
C VAL A 497 -12.24 -1.38 14.36
N HIS A 498 -12.92 -1.88 13.31
CA HIS A 498 -12.47 -1.67 11.93
C HIS A 498 -12.57 -0.21 11.49
N ARG A 499 -13.60 0.53 11.92
CA ARG A 499 -13.76 1.96 11.59
C ARG A 499 -12.70 2.83 12.28
N GLY A 500 -12.33 2.53 13.52
CA GLY A 500 -11.21 3.17 14.21
C GLY A 500 -9.86 2.80 13.58
N LYS A 501 -9.68 1.54 13.17
CA LYS A 501 -8.48 1.06 12.46
C LYS A 501 -8.31 1.79 11.13
N LEU A 502 -9.39 1.99 10.38
CA LEU A 502 -9.39 2.81 9.17
C LEU A 502 -8.79 4.20 9.44
N VAL A 503 -9.28 4.90 10.47
CA VAL A 503 -8.75 6.23 10.81
C VAL A 503 -7.27 6.15 11.21
N ARG A 504 -6.88 5.20 12.06
CA ARG A 504 -5.48 5.03 12.47
C ARG A 504 -4.55 4.78 11.30
N GLU A 505 -4.88 3.83 10.45
CA GLU A 505 -3.97 3.39 9.38
C GLU A 505 -4.05 4.26 8.14
N ARG A 506 -5.22 4.79 7.79
CA ARG A 506 -5.45 5.54 6.54
C ARG A 506 -5.44 7.05 6.72
N LEU A 507 -5.77 7.54 7.91
CA LEU A 507 -5.78 8.98 8.19
C LEU A 507 -4.55 9.35 9.03
N PHE A 508 -4.05 8.49 9.93
CA PHE A 508 -2.83 8.83 10.68
C PHE A 508 -1.57 8.08 10.23
N CYS A 509 -1.69 7.13 9.29
CA CYS A 509 -0.59 6.27 8.85
C CYS A 509 0.10 5.58 10.05
N GLN A 510 -0.71 5.18 11.03
CA GLN A 510 -0.30 4.48 12.24
C GLN A 510 -0.68 3.00 12.08
N PRO A 511 0.25 2.14 11.61
CA PRO A 511 -0.02 0.72 11.52
C PRO A 511 -0.28 0.15 12.92
N LEU A 512 -1.35 -0.62 13.04
CA LEU A 512 -1.64 -1.37 14.27
C LEU A 512 -0.88 -2.70 14.24
N PRO A 513 -0.31 -3.15 15.37
CA PRO A 513 0.29 -4.47 15.44
C PRO A 513 -0.79 -5.55 15.21
N PRO A 514 -0.41 -6.72 14.65
CA PRO A 514 -1.34 -7.83 14.53
C PRO A 514 -1.84 -8.25 15.93
N PRO A 515 -3.05 -8.85 16.03
CA PRO A 515 -3.52 -9.42 17.28
C PRO A 515 -2.51 -10.42 17.86
N PRO A 516 -2.39 -10.52 19.20
CA PRO A 516 -1.44 -11.43 19.83
C PRO A 516 -1.63 -12.89 19.40
N PRO A 517 -0.54 -13.67 19.21
CA PRO A 517 -0.62 -15.07 18.80
C PRO A 517 -1.50 -15.90 19.74
N GLY A 518 -2.37 -16.75 19.18
CA GLY A 518 -3.26 -17.64 19.93
C GLY A 518 -4.56 -17.00 20.43
N VAL A 519 -4.77 -15.69 20.20
CA VAL A 519 -6.07 -15.04 20.44
C VAL A 519 -6.93 -15.17 19.18
N VAL A 520 -8.01 -15.96 19.27
CA VAL A 520 -9.07 -15.90 18.26
C VAL A 520 -9.88 -14.62 18.54
N ALA A 521 -9.67 -13.59 17.74
CA ALA A 521 -10.42 -12.35 17.81
C ALA A 521 -11.85 -12.56 17.28
N GLU A 522 -12.68 -13.28 18.02
CA GLU A 522 -14.11 -13.35 17.72
C GLU A 522 -14.79 -12.06 18.20
N PRO A 523 -15.61 -11.40 17.35
CA PRO A 523 -16.38 -10.27 17.80
C PRO A 523 -17.33 -10.73 18.93
N PRO A 524 -17.57 -9.87 19.94
CA PRO A 524 -18.57 -10.17 20.96
C PRO A 524 -19.90 -10.55 20.29
N PRO A 525 -20.56 -11.64 20.72
CA PRO A 525 -21.82 -12.06 20.11
C PRO A 525 -22.82 -10.91 20.14
N VAL A 526 -23.68 -10.87 19.12
CA VAL A 526 -24.75 -9.86 19.07
C VAL A 526 -25.69 -10.12 20.25
N ASP A 527 -25.78 -9.14 21.16
CA ASP A 527 -26.63 -9.16 22.34
C ASP A 527 -27.68 -8.05 22.16
N PRO A 528 -28.96 -8.39 21.95
CA PRO A 528 -30.02 -7.40 21.73
C PRO A 528 -30.37 -6.60 22.99
N THR A 529 -29.76 -6.90 24.14
CA THR A 529 -29.98 -6.17 25.40
C THR A 529 -28.87 -5.17 25.71
N LYS A 530 -27.87 -5.04 24.82
CA LYS A 530 -26.72 -4.16 24.98
C LYS A 530 -26.50 -3.31 23.74
N SER A 531 -25.96 -2.12 23.94
CA SER A 531 -25.33 -1.31 22.90
C SER A 531 -23.99 -1.92 22.47
N THR A 532 -23.52 -1.54 21.29
CA THR A 532 -22.23 -1.95 20.75
C THR A 532 -21.09 -1.47 21.65
N ARG A 533 -21.20 -0.27 22.23
CA ARG A 533 -20.24 0.19 23.24
C ARG A 533 -20.16 -0.76 24.44
N GLU A 534 -21.30 -1.19 24.98
CA GLU A 534 -21.33 -2.14 26.10
C GLU A 534 -20.83 -3.53 25.71
N ARG A 535 -21.11 -3.99 24.48
CA ARG A 535 -20.59 -5.27 23.97
C ARG A 535 -19.07 -5.25 23.83
N TYR A 536 -18.50 -4.14 23.38
CA TYR A 536 -17.07 -3.99 23.11
C TYR A 536 -16.27 -3.49 24.32
N ALA A 537 -16.93 -3.04 25.41
CA ALA A 537 -16.29 -2.61 26.64
C ALA A 537 -15.37 -3.68 27.25
N ALA A 538 -15.65 -4.97 27.01
CA ALA A 538 -14.78 -6.06 27.47
C ALA A 538 -13.34 -5.97 26.89
N HIS A 539 -13.15 -5.44 25.68
CA HIS A 539 -11.83 -5.36 25.03
C HIS A 539 -10.86 -4.44 25.75
N THR A 540 -11.34 -3.40 26.43
CA THR A 540 -10.50 -2.50 27.23
C THR A 540 -10.31 -3.00 28.66
N THR A 541 -10.96 -4.10 29.05
CA THR A 541 -10.80 -4.76 30.36
C THR A 541 -9.87 -5.97 30.33
N VAL A 542 -9.62 -6.53 29.16
CA VAL A 542 -8.63 -7.60 28.96
C VAL A 542 -7.28 -6.97 28.68
N GLU A 543 -6.32 -7.13 29.59
CA GLU A 543 -5.00 -6.48 29.54
C GLU A 543 -4.28 -6.65 28.20
N LEU A 544 -4.39 -7.84 27.60
CA LEU A 544 -3.78 -8.17 26.31
C LEU A 544 -4.41 -7.43 25.11
N CYS A 545 -5.70 -7.09 25.20
CA CYS A 545 -6.44 -6.40 24.13
C CYS A 545 -6.43 -4.87 24.32
N LYS A 546 -6.30 -4.42 25.57
CA LYS A 546 -6.40 -3.01 25.97
C LYS A 546 -5.46 -2.09 25.20
N SER A 547 -4.19 -2.49 25.01
CA SER A 547 -3.16 -1.65 24.37
C SER A 547 -3.52 -1.15 22.97
N CYS A 548 -4.25 -1.95 22.19
CA CYS A 548 -4.72 -1.57 20.87
C CYS A 548 -6.12 -0.94 20.92
N HIS A 549 -7.03 -1.51 21.73
CA HIS A 549 -8.41 -1.05 21.80
C HIS A 549 -8.57 0.33 22.45
N ASP A 550 -7.65 0.74 23.34
CA ASP A 550 -7.58 2.12 23.85
C ASP A 550 -7.31 3.14 22.72
N LEU A 551 -6.66 2.73 21.63
CA LEU A 551 -6.34 3.60 20.49
C LEU A 551 -7.42 3.60 19.42
N VAL A 552 -8.17 2.51 19.30
CA VAL A 552 -9.05 2.23 18.16
C VAL A 552 -10.51 2.44 18.50
N ASP A 553 -10.98 1.85 19.60
CA ASP A 553 -12.40 1.82 19.92
C ASP A 553 -12.98 3.22 20.14
N PRO A 554 -12.32 4.15 20.87
CA PRO A 554 -12.83 5.52 21.04
C PRO A 554 -13.09 6.24 19.72
N ILE A 555 -12.20 6.09 18.72
CA ILE A 555 -12.40 6.65 17.38
C ILE A 555 -13.53 5.92 16.66
N GLY A 556 -13.55 4.60 16.76
CA GLY A 556 -14.59 3.74 16.19
C GLY A 556 -16.00 4.07 16.66
N PHE A 557 -16.16 4.46 17.94
CA PHE A 557 -17.46 4.76 18.49
C PHE A 557 -18.11 6.01 17.92
N ALA A 558 -17.36 6.92 17.29
CA ALA A 558 -17.90 8.07 16.56
C ALA A 558 -18.93 7.64 15.49
N PHE A 559 -18.73 6.45 14.92
CA PHE A 559 -19.51 5.94 13.81
C PHE A 559 -20.73 5.12 14.25
N GLU A 560 -21.00 4.98 15.55
CA GLU A 560 -22.01 4.01 16.02
C GLU A 560 -23.45 4.45 15.77
N HIS A 561 -23.69 5.70 15.40
CA HIS A 561 -24.95 6.12 14.79
C HIS A 561 -25.17 5.55 13.38
N PHE A 562 -24.24 4.77 12.83
CA PHE A 562 -24.39 4.08 11.55
C PHE A 562 -24.33 2.56 11.73
N ASP A 563 -25.31 1.85 11.19
CA ASP A 563 -25.35 0.39 11.20
C ASP A 563 -24.29 -0.24 10.26
N GLY A 564 -24.26 -1.57 10.18
CA GLY A 564 -23.29 -2.31 9.37
C GLY A 564 -23.39 -2.08 7.85
N ILE A 565 -24.47 -1.46 7.37
CA ILE A 565 -24.69 -1.13 5.95
C ILE A 565 -24.83 0.38 5.72
N GLY A 566 -24.36 1.19 6.68
CA GLY A 566 -24.22 2.63 6.56
C GLY A 566 -25.50 3.45 6.73
N ARG A 567 -26.59 2.87 7.24
CA ARG A 567 -27.82 3.60 7.55
C ARG A 567 -27.73 4.27 8.92
N TYR A 568 -28.29 5.46 9.04
CA TYR A 568 -28.33 6.18 10.32
C TYR A 568 -29.32 5.53 11.28
N ARG A 569 -29.00 5.51 12.57
CA ARG A 569 -29.83 5.03 13.67
C ARG A 569 -29.72 5.96 14.88
N ALA A 570 -30.86 6.32 15.47
CA ALA A 570 -30.91 7.18 16.66
C ALA A 570 -30.59 6.42 17.96
N ASP A 571 -30.98 5.15 18.01
CA ASP A 571 -30.74 4.22 19.10
C ASP A 571 -30.28 2.86 18.55
N GLU A 572 -29.74 2.02 19.43
CA GLU A 572 -29.43 0.62 19.10
C GLU A 572 -30.15 -0.29 20.10
N ASN A 573 -31.02 -1.16 19.60
CA ASN A 573 -31.86 -2.03 20.42
C ASN A 573 -32.73 -1.27 21.44
N GLY A 574 -33.18 -0.05 21.13
CA GLY A 574 -33.92 0.81 22.05
C GLY A 574 -33.06 1.47 23.13
N LEU A 575 -31.72 1.30 23.08
CA LEU A 575 -30.77 1.92 23.99
C LEU A 575 -30.11 3.15 23.35
N PRO A 576 -29.87 4.22 24.12
CA PRO A 576 -29.20 5.40 23.60
C PRO A 576 -27.78 5.06 23.12
N ILE A 577 -27.40 5.62 21.98
CA ILE A 577 -26.04 5.50 21.46
C ILE A 577 -25.17 6.59 22.08
N ASP A 578 -24.08 6.18 22.72
CA ASP A 578 -22.99 7.08 23.09
C ASP A 578 -21.93 7.05 21.99
N ALA A 579 -21.88 8.11 21.18
CA ALA A 579 -20.92 8.29 20.09
C ALA A 579 -19.72 9.18 20.47
N SER A 580 -19.49 9.43 21.77
CA SER A 580 -18.34 10.20 22.23
C SER A 580 -17.03 9.42 22.09
N GLY A 581 -15.94 10.12 21.80
CA GLY A 581 -14.62 9.50 21.70
C GLY A 581 -13.50 10.50 21.87
N GLU A 582 -12.27 10.01 21.84
CA GLU A 582 -11.06 10.80 21.94
C GLU A 582 -9.95 10.22 21.05
N ILE A 583 -9.16 11.09 20.41
CA ILE A 583 -7.93 10.69 19.72
C ILE A 583 -6.78 10.70 20.72
N LEU A 584 -6.30 9.51 21.06
CA LEU A 584 -5.12 9.30 21.91
C LEU A 584 -3.88 8.97 21.06
N SER A 585 -2.68 9.30 21.54
CA SER A 585 -1.41 8.82 20.95
C SER A 585 -1.24 9.03 19.44
N ALA A 586 -1.77 10.13 18.89
CA ALA A 586 -1.32 10.64 17.60
C ALA A 586 -0.28 11.76 17.81
N PRO A 587 0.71 11.93 16.91
CA PRO A 587 1.84 12.83 17.14
C PRO A 587 1.43 14.28 17.41
N SER A 588 0.47 14.80 16.64
CA SER A 588 0.08 16.22 16.69
C SER A 588 -1.42 16.44 16.86
N THR A 589 -2.21 15.37 16.84
CA THR A 589 -3.68 15.43 16.90
C THR A 589 -4.17 14.82 18.19
N THR A 590 -4.84 15.62 19.00
CA THR A 590 -5.53 15.17 20.21
C THR A 590 -6.88 15.87 20.32
N GLY A 591 -7.79 15.31 21.10
CA GLY A 591 -9.07 15.95 21.36
C GLY A 591 -10.22 14.95 21.40
N SER A 592 -11.27 15.38 22.10
CA SER A 592 -12.54 14.68 22.17
C SER A 592 -13.49 15.15 21.07
N PHE A 593 -14.41 14.27 20.69
CA PHE A 593 -15.44 14.54 19.68
C PHE A 593 -16.70 13.74 20.03
N VAL A 594 -17.84 14.14 19.45
CA VAL A 594 -19.10 13.41 19.49
C VAL A 594 -19.60 13.16 18.08
N GLY A 595 -19.61 11.88 17.69
CA GLY A 595 -20.09 11.45 16.38
C GLY A 595 -19.15 11.78 15.22
N VAL A 596 -19.57 11.37 14.01
CA VAL A 596 -18.77 11.55 12.79
C VAL A 596 -18.55 13.02 12.40
N PRO A 597 -19.52 13.95 12.50
CA PRO A 597 -19.28 15.34 12.11
C PRO A 597 -18.17 16.03 12.91
N GLU A 598 -18.13 15.86 14.24
CA GLU A 598 -17.06 16.46 15.04
C GLU A 598 -15.72 15.76 14.80
N LEU A 599 -15.71 14.42 14.65
CA LEU A 599 -14.49 13.69 14.29
C LEU A 599 -13.94 14.16 12.92
N ALA A 600 -14.81 14.31 11.93
CA ALA A 600 -14.45 14.80 10.59
C ALA A 600 -13.81 16.19 10.66
N SER A 601 -14.40 17.11 11.44
CA SER A 601 -13.85 18.44 11.63
C SER A 601 -12.48 18.43 12.31
N VAL A 602 -12.28 17.57 13.33
CA VAL A 602 -10.96 17.38 13.96
C VAL A 602 -9.92 16.85 12.95
N LEU A 603 -10.30 15.88 12.11
CA LEU A 603 -9.42 15.31 11.09
C LEU A 603 -9.12 16.31 9.96
N ALA A 604 -10.08 17.15 9.56
CA ALA A 604 -9.88 18.17 8.54
C ALA A 604 -8.80 19.20 8.95
N GLY A 605 -8.74 19.54 10.23
CA GLY A 605 -7.71 20.42 10.81
C GLY A 605 -6.42 19.71 11.25
N SER A 606 -6.32 18.40 11.11
CA SER A 606 -5.22 17.60 11.66
C SER A 606 -3.99 17.59 10.75
N ALA A 607 -2.85 18.02 11.28
CA ALA A 607 -1.56 17.89 10.59
C ALA A 607 -1.18 16.41 10.36
N ASP A 608 -1.54 15.50 11.27
CA ASP A 608 -1.30 14.06 11.09
C ASP A 608 -2.12 13.51 9.91
N ALA A 609 -3.39 13.93 9.78
CA ALA A 609 -4.28 13.58 8.67
C ALA A 609 -3.77 14.10 7.32
N GLN A 610 -3.43 15.39 7.28
CA GLN A 610 -2.88 16.04 6.08
C GLN A 610 -1.57 15.39 5.65
N GLY A 611 -0.68 15.11 6.61
CA GLY A 611 0.59 14.45 6.35
C GLY A 611 0.40 13.02 5.83
N CYS A 612 -0.47 12.21 6.46
CA CYS A 612 -0.73 10.85 5.99
C CYS A 612 -1.38 10.80 4.60
N TYR A 613 -2.25 11.76 4.28
CA TYR A 613 -2.84 11.85 2.95
C TYR A 613 -1.78 12.13 1.88
N ALA A 614 -0.86 13.06 2.15
CA ALA A 614 0.27 13.32 1.26
C ALA A 614 1.16 12.09 1.06
N ARG A 615 1.44 11.35 2.15
CA ARG A 615 2.18 10.08 2.10
C ARG A 615 1.45 9.01 1.30
N SER A 616 0.13 8.93 1.43
CA SER A 616 -0.69 7.97 0.68
C SER A 616 -0.63 8.26 -0.82
N TRP A 617 -0.70 9.54 -1.23
CA TRP A 617 -0.49 9.93 -2.62
C TRP A 617 0.92 9.62 -3.13
N LEU A 618 1.96 9.82 -2.31
CA LEU A 618 3.32 9.43 -2.66
C LEU A 618 3.43 7.91 -2.89
N ARG A 619 2.83 7.11 -2.00
CA ARG A 619 2.81 5.64 -2.14
C ARG A 619 2.14 5.20 -3.43
N TYR A 620 1.00 5.83 -3.75
CA TYR A 620 0.25 5.54 -4.97
C TYR A 620 1.00 6.01 -6.22
N ALA A 621 1.49 7.25 -6.25
CA ALA A 621 2.17 7.82 -7.41
C ALA A 621 3.44 7.05 -7.78
N TYR A 622 4.19 6.55 -6.78
CA TYR A 622 5.44 5.83 -7.02
C TYR A 622 5.31 4.32 -6.83
N GLY A 623 4.13 3.77 -6.56
CA GLY A 623 3.96 2.31 -6.40
C GLY A 623 4.91 1.67 -5.36
N GLN A 624 5.27 2.40 -4.29
CA GLN A 624 6.22 1.97 -3.27
C GLN A 624 5.73 2.37 -1.88
N LEU A 625 6.12 1.63 -0.85
CA LEU A 625 5.92 2.09 0.54
C LEU A 625 6.87 3.24 0.86
N ASP A 626 6.43 4.16 1.72
CA ASP A 626 7.14 5.38 2.12
C ASP A 626 8.22 5.14 3.18
N GLU A 627 8.84 3.95 3.15
CA GLU A 627 9.89 3.52 4.06
C GLU A 627 11.28 3.66 3.41
N GLY A 628 12.34 3.46 4.20
CA GLY A 628 13.71 3.44 3.70
C GLY A 628 14.11 4.71 2.95
N ARG A 629 14.32 4.61 1.63
CA ARG A 629 14.77 5.73 0.78
C ARG A 629 13.68 6.78 0.56
N LEU A 630 12.41 6.39 0.61
CA LEU A 630 11.28 7.31 0.45
C LEU A 630 10.91 8.04 1.73
N ALA A 631 11.39 7.60 2.90
CA ALA A 631 11.06 8.21 4.19
C ALA A 631 11.38 9.72 4.25
N CYS A 632 12.52 10.11 3.67
CA CYS A 632 12.88 11.53 3.56
C CYS A 632 11.91 12.32 2.67
N LEU A 633 11.63 11.79 1.48
CA LEU A 633 10.77 12.45 0.50
C LEU A 633 9.33 12.54 1.03
N SER A 634 8.87 11.50 1.71
CA SER A 634 7.60 11.39 2.41
C SER A 634 7.39 12.57 3.37
N SER A 635 8.36 12.86 4.24
CA SER A 635 8.31 14.01 5.14
C SER A 635 8.35 15.35 4.40
N GLN A 636 9.17 15.49 3.35
CA GLN A 636 9.24 16.74 2.58
C GLN A 636 7.93 17.05 1.84
N VAL A 637 7.33 16.05 1.19
CA VAL A 637 6.06 16.20 0.48
C VAL A 637 4.93 16.52 1.46
N ALA A 638 4.90 15.88 2.63
CA ALA A 638 3.93 16.21 3.68
C ALA A 638 4.07 17.65 4.16
N ASP A 639 5.30 18.10 4.43
CA ASP A 639 5.60 19.48 4.83
C ASP A 639 5.19 20.50 3.75
N GLU A 640 5.50 20.23 2.49
CA GLU A 640 5.14 21.11 1.37
C GLU A 640 3.62 21.18 1.18
N PHE A 641 2.94 20.05 1.31
CA PHE A 641 1.48 20.00 1.25
C PHE A 641 0.83 20.84 2.34
N GLN A 642 1.31 20.71 3.58
CA GLN A 642 0.84 21.47 4.74
C GLN A 642 1.17 22.98 4.66
N LYS A 643 2.32 23.35 4.11
CA LYS A 643 2.70 24.76 3.87
C LYS A 643 1.92 25.38 2.71
N GLY A 644 1.46 24.55 1.78
CA GLY A 644 0.56 24.95 0.70
C GLY A 644 -0.88 25.14 1.18
N ASN A 645 -1.81 25.21 0.24
CA ASN A 645 -3.23 25.36 0.53
C ASN A 645 -3.94 24.01 0.72
N LEU A 646 -3.20 22.92 0.98
CA LEU A 646 -3.73 21.56 1.11
C LEU A 646 -4.54 21.07 -0.11
N ARG A 647 -4.30 21.65 -1.28
CA ARG A 647 -5.00 21.32 -2.52
C ARG A 647 -4.44 20.05 -3.15
N VAL A 648 -5.31 19.11 -3.47
CA VAL A 648 -4.93 17.79 -4.01
C VAL A 648 -4.18 17.93 -5.34
N LEU A 649 -4.64 18.79 -6.24
CA LEU A 649 -3.97 18.99 -7.54
C LEU A 649 -2.58 19.61 -7.39
N ASP A 650 -2.39 20.50 -6.41
CA ASP A 650 -1.08 21.10 -6.14
C ASP A 650 -0.09 20.06 -5.61
N LEU A 651 -0.55 19.12 -4.78
CA LEU A 651 0.22 17.97 -4.32
C LEU A 651 0.66 17.06 -5.48
N LEU A 652 -0.25 16.74 -6.41
CA LEU A 652 0.07 15.92 -7.57
C LEU A 652 1.12 16.60 -8.47
N VAL A 653 0.99 17.91 -8.69
CA VAL A 653 2.02 18.69 -9.40
C VAL A 653 3.35 18.66 -8.64
N ALA A 654 3.34 18.83 -7.32
CA ALA A 654 4.57 18.82 -6.51
C ALA A 654 5.32 17.48 -6.61
N LEU A 655 4.61 16.35 -6.60
CA LEU A 655 5.20 15.02 -6.77
C LEU A 655 6.00 14.91 -8.09
N THR A 656 5.47 15.45 -9.20
CA THR A 656 6.17 15.43 -10.51
C THR A 656 7.48 16.24 -10.52
N ARG A 657 7.69 17.12 -9.54
CA ARG A 657 8.87 17.99 -9.45
C ARG A 657 9.99 17.39 -8.59
N THR A 658 9.74 16.25 -7.96
CA THR A 658 10.73 15.62 -7.08
C THR A 658 11.87 14.99 -7.90
N SER A 659 13.05 14.87 -7.31
CA SER A 659 14.16 14.15 -7.94
C SER A 659 13.81 12.67 -8.17
N HIS A 660 13.02 12.07 -7.28
CA HIS A 660 12.51 10.70 -7.45
C HIS A 660 11.63 10.56 -8.70
N PHE A 661 10.99 11.61 -9.19
CA PHE A 661 10.20 11.53 -10.42
C PHE A 661 11.07 11.46 -11.70
N THR A 662 12.30 11.99 -11.67
CA THR A 662 13.11 12.15 -12.89
C THR A 662 14.47 11.45 -12.86
N GLU A 663 14.87 10.87 -11.72
CA GLU A 663 16.18 10.26 -11.53
C GLU A 663 16.05 8.88 -10.89
N ARG A 664 17.01 8.00 -11.15
CA ARG A 664 17.23 6.74 -10.45
C ARG A 664 18.69 6.62 -10.02
N VAL A 665 18.97 5.75 -9.07
CA VAL A 665 20.35 5.38 -8.70
C VAL A 665 20.84 4.31 -9.67
N ALA A 666 22.04 4.49 -10.22
CA ALA A 666 22.69 3.49 -11.05
C ALA A 666 22.89 2.19 -10.26
N ASP A 667 22.82 1.06 -10.95
CA ASP A 667 23.08 -0.23 -10.31
C ASP A 667 24.49 -0.23 -9.69
N PRO A 668 24.67 -0.78 -8.48
CA PRO A 668 26.01 -0.96 -7.93
C PRO A 668 26.83 -1.78 -8.93
N PRO A 669 28.12 -1.46 -9.14
CA PRO A 669 28.96 -2.22 -10.06
C PRO A 669 28.92 -3.70 -9.66
N GLU A 670 28.57 -4.57 -10.61
CA GLU A 670 28.53 -6.01 -10.35
C GLU A 670 29.85 -6.45 -9.70
N PRO A 671 29.81 -7.25 -8.62
CA PRO A 671 31.03 -7.78 -8.03
C PRO A 671 31.71 -8.73 -9.02
N GLY A 672 32.64 -8.20 -9.81
CA GLY A 672 33.66 -8.93 -10.56
C GLY A 672 33.15 -10.13 -11.34
N GLY A 673 32.25 -9.93 -12.30
CA GLY A 673 31.98 -10.90 -13.35
C GLY A 673 33.27 -11.19 -14.14
N ASN A 674 33.74 -12.43 -14.06
CA ASN A 674 34.90 -12.94 -14.80
C ASN A 674 34.71 -12.66 -16.32
N PRO A 675 35.71 -12.13 -17.05
CA PRO A 675 35.53 -11.77 -18.44
C PRO A 675 35.62 -13.03 -19.31
N THR A 676 34.49 -13.67 -19.57
CA THR A 676 34.36 -14.61 -20.70
C THR A 676 32.98 -14.46 -21.32
N GLY A 677 32.92 -13.80 -22.48
CA GLY A 677 31.72 -13.85 -23.32
C GLY A 677 31.43 -12.68 -24.25
N ALA A 678 32.43 -11.97 -24.78
CA ALA A 678 32.19 -11.11 -25.93
C ALA A 678 32.05 -11.95 -27.21
N GLY A 679 30.92 -11.82 -27.89
CA GLY A 679 30.78 -11.99 -29.35
C GLY A 679 30.71 -13.41 -29.89
N GLY A 680 29.59 -13.75 -30.54
CA GLY A 680 29.47 -14.99 -31.31
C GLY A 680 28.13 -15.13 -32.03
N SER A 681 27.97 -14.43 -33.14
CA SER A 681 27.01 -14.76 -34.20
C SER A 681 27.09 -16.24 -34.60
N GLY A 682 25.95 -16.93 -34.71
CA GLY A 682 25.93 -18.31 -35.21
C GLY A 682 24.53 -18.80 -35.54
N ALA A 683 24.18 -18.74 -36.82
CA ALA A 683 23.03 -19.41 -37.40
C ALA A 683 23.16 -20.95 -37.32
N GLY A 684 22.01 -21.62 -37.17
CA GLY A 684 21.83 -23.06 -37.42
C GLY A 684 20.38 -23.40 -37.09
N GLY A 685 19.52 -23.85 -38.00
CA GLY A 685 19.77 -24.83 -39.06
C GLY A 685 19.15 -26.15 -38.61
N ALA A 686 17.97 -26.45 -39.16
CA ALA A 686 17.15 -27.62 -38.84
C ALA A 686 17.87 -28.96 -39.06
N GLY A 687 17.48 -29.98 -38.27
CA GLY A 687 17.81 -31.38 -38.52
C GLY A 687 17.10 -32.29 -37.51
N GLY A 688 16.03 -32.96 -37.95
CA GLY A 688 15.24 -33.88 -37.14
C GLY A 688 15.90 -35.23 -36.86
N GLY A 689 15.35 -35.93 -35.86
CA GLY A 689 15.67 -37.31 -35.51
C GLY A 689 14.95 -37.72 -34.24
N ASP A 690 13.78 -38.35 -34.39
CA ASP A 690 12.96 -38.93 -33.33
C ASP A 690 13.66 -40.14 -32.66
N PRO A 691 13.28 -40.55 -31.43
CA PRO A 691 14.08 -41.32 -30.49
C PRO A 691 13.74 -42.82 -30.51
N THR A 692 14.71 -43.66 -30.13
CA THR A 692 14.41 -45.05 -29.71
C THR A 692 15.35 -45.51 -28.59
N GLY A 693 14.75 -45.71 -27.41
CA GLY A 693 15.01 -46.77 -26.40
C GLY A 693 16.40 -46.86 -25.75
N SER A 694 16.58 -47.36 -24.53
CA SER A 694 15.73 -47.82 -23.43
C SER A 694 16.69 -48.50 -22.43
N GLY A 695 16.44 -48.36 -21.13
CA GLY A 695 17.03 -49.21 -20.08
C GLY A 695 17.58 -48.37 -18.91
N GLY A 696 17.12 -48.52 -17.68
CA GLY A 696 16.17 -49.47 -17.11
C GLY A 696 15.98 -49.14 -15.63
N ALA A 697 14.75 -49.36 -15.16
CA ALA A 697 14.30 -49.15 -13.79
C ALA A 697 14.92 -50.14 -12.80
N GLY A 698 15.17 -49.67 -11.58
CA GLY A 698 15.35 -50.50 -10.39
C GLY A 698 14.25 -50.14 -9.40
N ALA A 699 13.17 -50.92 -9.41
CA ALA A 699 12.09 -50.87 -8.44
C ALA A 699 12.55 -51.50 -7.11
N GLY A 700 12.43 -50.75 -6.01
CA GLY A 700 12.29 -51.31 -4.66
C GLY A 700 10.81 -51.38 -4.33
N GLY A 701 10.23 -52.57 -4.50
CA GLY A 701 8.85 -52.83 -4.10
C GLY A 701 8.71 -52.86 -2.58
N GLY A 702 7.89 -51.94 -2.06
CA GLY A 702 7.05 -52.16 -0.89
C GLY A 702 5.60 -52.14 -1.37
N ASP A 703 4.75 -52.99 -0.78
CA ASP A 703 3.31 -53.16 -1.03
C ASP A 703 2.57 -51.90 -1.52
N PRO A 704 1.56 -51.99 -2.42
CA PRO A 704 0.61 -50.90 -2.58
C PRO A 704 -0.16 -50.83 -1.26
N GLY A 705 0.21 -49.86 -0.42
CA GLY A 705 -0.55 -49.52 0.77
C GLY A 705 -2.02 -49.29 0.39
N PRO A 706 -2.95 -49.44 1.36
CA PRO A 706 -4.37 -49.31 1.10
C PRO A 706 -4.64 -47.99 0.35
N THR A 707 -5.35 -48.06 -0.77
CA THR A 707 -5.83 -46.87 -1.49
C THR A 707 -6.63 -46.04 -0.48
N LEU A 708 -6.07 -44.91 -0.07
CA LEU A 708 -6.71 -44.01 0.87
C LEU A 708 -8.03 -43.54 0.25
N PRO A 709 -9.13 -43.45 1.01
CA PRO A 709 -10.44 -43.07 0.49
C PRO A 709 -10.53 -41.57 0.13
N TYR A 710 -9.40 -40.86 0.00
CA TYR A 710 -9.33 -39.45 -0.33
C TYR A 710 -8.13 -39.13 -1.24
N VAL A 711 -8.22 -38.03 -1.97
CA VAL A 711 -7.10 -37.42 -2.73
C VAL A 711 -6.75 -36.07 -2.12
N VAL A 712 -5.47 -35.72 -2.20
CA VAL A 712 -4.93 -34.46 -1.69
C VAL A 712 -4.28 -33.69 -2.84
N ALA A 713 -4.59 -32.41 -2.96
CA ALA A 713 -3.94 -31.48 -3.88
C ALA A 713 -3.35 -30.33 -3.07
N THR A 714 -2.11 -29.94 -3.38
CA THR A 714 -1.42 -28.83 -2.71
C THR A 714 -1.19 -27.68 -3.67
N THR A 715 -1.41 -26.47 -3.17
CA THR A 715 -1.15 -25.21 -3.89
C THR A 715 -0.25 -24.36 -3.01
N VAL A 716 0.92 -23.97 -3.53
CA VAL A 716 1.77 -22.97 -2.87
C VAL A 716 1.18 -21.61 -3.20
N ASP A 717 0.56 -20.97 -2.22
CA ASP A 717 -0.12 -19.67 -2.39
C ASP A 717 0.90 -18.54 -2.50
N SER A 718 1.99 -18.63 -1.73
CA SER A 718 3.11 -17.71 -1.75
C SER A 718 4.37 -18.36 -1.17
N ASP A 719 5.54 -17.96 -1.66
CA ASP A 719 6.84 -18.40 -1.15
C ASP A 719 7.80 -17.21 -1.20
N TRP A 720 8.31 -16.80 -0.04
CA TRP A 720 9.20 -15.65 0.13
C TRP A 720 10.62 -16.07 0.56
N GLY A 721 10.99 -17.33 0.31
CA GLY A 721 12.32 -17.87 0.59
C GLY A 721 12.49 -18.30 2.04
N SER A 722 12.37 -17.38 3.01
CA SER A 722 12.44 -17.70 4.44
C SER A 722 11.16 -18.33 4.99
N GLY A 723 10.08 -18.36 4.21
CA GLY A 723 8.83 -19.04 4.55
C GLY A 723 7.89 -19.13 3.35
N TYR A 724 6.76 -19.79 3.54
CA TYR A 724 5.76 -20.00 2.50
C TYR A 724 4.36 -20.18 3.09
N GLN A 725 3.36 -19.93 2.26
CA GLN A 725 1.97 -20.25 2.52
C GLN A 725 1.50 -21.35 1.58
N LEU A 726 0.78 -22.34 2.11
CA LEU A 726 0.32 -23.49 1.34
C LEU A 726 -1.14 -23.80 1.66
N THR A 727 -1.96 -23.95 0.61
CA THR A 727 -3.33 -24.46 0.68
C THR A 727 -3.35 -25.94 0.27
N VAL A 728 -4.04 -26.76 1.06
CA VAL A 728 -4.23 -28.18 0.85
C VAL A 728 -5.72 -28.47 0.67
N GLU A 729 -6.09 -29.03 -0.48
CA GLU A 729 -7.44 -29.52 -0.75
C GLU A 729 -7.52 -31.03 -0.53
N VAL A 730 -8.61 -31.46 0.10
CA VAL A 730 -8.88 -32.86 0.48
C VAL A 730 -10.23 -33.24 -0.11
N THR A 731 -10.24 -34.23 -1.01
CA THR A 731 -11.49 -34.73 -1.61
C THR A 731 -11.71 -36.19 -1.23
N ASN A 732 -12.88 -36.52 -0.68
CA ASN A 732 -13.28 -37.91 -0.44
C ASN A 732 -13.65 -38.59 -1.78
N ILE A 733 -12.85 -39.55 -2.22
CA ILE A 733 -13.10 -40.36 -3.43
C ILE A 733 -13.67 -41.75 -3.11
N GLY A 734 -13.88 -42.04 -1.81
CA GLY A 734 -14.51 -43.24 -1.32
C GLY A 734 -16.03 -43.27 -1.49
N LYS A 735 -16.65 -44.39 -1.10
CA LYS A 735 -18.11 -44.60 -1.19
C LYS A 735 -18.86 -44.31 0.11
N GLU A 736 -18.14 -44.01 1.20
CA GLU A 736 -18.69 -43.69 2.51
C GLU A 736 -18.11 -42.37 3.01
N SER A 737 -18.79 -41.72 3.97
CA SER A 737 -18.25 -40.53 4.61
C SER A 737 -16.98 -40.89 5.40
N LEU A 738 -15.97 -40.03 5.34
CA LEU A 738 -14.71 -40.24 6.05
C LEU A 738 -14.36 -39.02 6.90
N THR A 739 -13.74 -39.27 8.05
CA THR A 739 -13.03 -38.23 8.80
C THR A 739 -11.57 -38.21 8.35
N TRP A 740 -11.09 -37.10 7.83
CA TRP A 740 -9.78 -37.05 7.17
C TRP A 740 -8.65 -36.74 8.15
N SER A 741 -7.51 -37.37 7.90
CA SER A 741 -6.22 -37.02 8.50
C SER A 741 -5.13 -37.20 7.46
N ILE A 742 -4.29 -36.19 7.26
CA ILE A 742 -3.32 -36.14 6.16
C ILE A 742 -1.91 -36.07 6.73
N PRO A 743 -1.08 -37.11 6.53
CA PRO A 743 0.35 -37.03 6.78
C PRO A 743 1.02 -36.23 5.64
N MET A 744 1.73 -35.18 5.98
CA MET A 744 2.52 -34.39 5.02
C MET A 744 3.83 -33.92 5.66
N GLN A 745 4.89 -33.90 4.85
CA GLN A 745 6.16 -33.30 5.23
C GLN A 745 6.05 -31.78 5.09
N VAL A 746 6.45 -31.06 6.13
CA VAL A 746 6.46 -29.60 6.15
C VAL A 746 7.91 -29.17 6.26
N ASP A 747 8.37 -28.40 5.29
CA ASP A 747 9.67 -27.75 5.32
C ASP A 747 9.56 -26.56 6.28
N GLY A 748 10.34 -26.54 7.37
CA GLY A 748 10.25 -25.50 8.39
C GLY A 748 9.19 -25.73 9.49
N THR A 749 8.86 -24.67 10.22
CA THR A 749 7.92 -24.67 11.36
C THR A 749 6.62 -23.97 10.98
N ILE A 750 5.47 -24.59 11.25
CA ILE A 750 4.16 -23.98 11.03
C ILE A 750 3.94 -22.85 12.03
N ASP A 751 3.80 -21.63 11.53
CA ASP A 751 3.54 -20.42 12.35
C ASP A 751 2.04 -20.15 12.52
N ASN A 752 1.25 -20.49 11.50
CA ASN A 752 -0.19 -20.29 11.50
C ASN A 752 -0.89 -21.36 10.65
N ILE A 753 -2.12 -21.74 11.02
CA ILE A 753 -2.93 -22.73 10.31
C ILE A 753 -4.41 -22.35 10.42
N TRP A 754 -5.18 -22.58 9.35
CA TRP A 754 -6.64 -22.39 9.35
C TRP A 754 -7.33 -23.62 8.77
N ASN A 755 -8.58 -23.84 9.20
CA ASN A 755 -9.43 -24.96 8.77
C ASN A 755 -8.86 -26.37 9.05
N ALA A 756 -7.82 -26.48 9.87
CA ALA A 756 -7.23 -27.74 10.33
C ALA A 756 -6.50 -27.54 11.68
N GLY A 757 -6.29 -28.64 12.41
CA GLY A 757 -5.28 -28.77 13.45
C GLY A 757 -4.16 -29.72 13.00
N TYR A 758 -3.06 -29.80 13.74
CA TYR A 758 -2.00 -30.76 13.44
C TYR A 758 -1.31 -31.33 14.68
N THR A 759 -0.71 -32.51 14.52
CA THR A 759 0.26 -33.08 15.45
C THR A 759 1.50 -33.50 14.68
N VAL A 760 2.68 -33.44 15.31
CA VAL A 760 3.93 -33.90 14.69
C VAL A 760 4.34 -35.20 15.37
N THR A 761 4.55 -36.26 14.59
CA THR A 761 5.00 -37.57 15.09
C THR A 761 6.07 -38.09 14.14
N ASP A 762 7.23 -38.47 14.67
CA ASP A 762 8.39 -38.98 13.90
C ASP A 762 8.79 -38.09 12.70
N GLY A 763 8.73 -36.77 12.88
CA GLY A 763 9.08 -35.80 11.82
C GLY A 763 8.07 -35.69 10.69
N THR A 764 6.90 -36.31 10.80
CA THR A 764 5.78 -36.14 9.86
C THR A 764 4.66 -35.34 10.52
N THR A 765 4.14 -34.35 9.82
CA THR A 765 3.00 -33.54 10.30
C THR A 765 1.70 -34.21 9.90
N HIS A 766 0.86 -34.53 10.87
CA HIS A 766 -0.46 -35.11 10.68
C HIS A 766 -1.52 -34.02 10.82
N PHE A 767 -2.06 -33.55 9.71
CA PHE A 767 -3.16 -32.59 9.67
C PHE A 767 -4.49 -33.29 9.92
N VAL A 768 -5.40 -32.66 10.67
CA VAL A 768 -6.75 -33.16 10.97
C VAL A 768 -7.76 -32.03 10.81
N GLY A 769 -8.96 -32.35 10.35
CA GLY A 769 -9.98 -31.31 10.13
C GLY A 769 -10.49 -30.65 11.40
N ALA A 770 -10.85 -29.38 11.26
CA ALA A 770 -11.58 -28.63 12.27
C ALA A 770 -13.02 -29.17 12.42
N ALA A 771 -13.68 -28.85 13.53
CA ALA A 771 -14.99 -29.42 13.86
C ALA A 771 -16.04 -29.27 12.73
N HIS A 772 -15.99 -28.18 11.95
CA HIS A 772 -16.93 -27.91 10.86
C HIS A 772 -16.61 -28.63 9.55
N ASN A 773 -15.39 -29.13 9.35
CA ASN A 773 -14.96 -29.74 8.10
C ASN A 773 -14.29 -31.12 8.26
N ALA A 774 -14.22 -31.67 9.48
CA ALA A 774 -13.53 -32.92 9.77
C ALA A 774 -14.08 -34.14 9.02
N THR A 775 -15.37 -34.16 8.68
CA THR A 775 -16.02 -35.29 7.99
C THR A 775 -16.51 -34.88 6.60
N LEU A 776 -16.12 -35.64 5.57
CA LEU A 776 -16.48 -35.43 4.17
C LEU A 776 -17.37 -36.56 3.66
N ALA A 777 -18.51 -36.22 3.04
CA ALA A 777 -19.32 -37.17 2.29
C ALA A 777 -18.62 -37.63 0.99
N PRO A 778 -19.02 -38.75 0.36
CA PRO A 778 -18.51 -39.18 -0.94
C PRO A 778 -18.56 -38.05 -2.00
N GLY A 779 -17.43 -37.73 -2.62
CA GLY A 779 -17.28 -36.67 -3.62
C GLY A 779 -17.16 -35.25 -3.05
N GLN A 780 -17.26 -35.06 -1.73
CA GLN A 780 -17.11 -33.76 -1.09
C GLN A 780 -15.62 -33.41 -0.92
N ALA A 781 -15.31 -32.13 -1.16
CA ALA A 781 -14.00 -31.54 -0.92
C ALA A 781 -14.04 -30.52 0.22
N THR A 782 -12.91 -30.35 0.90
CA THR A 782 -12.61 -29.22 1.79
C THR A 782 -11.18 -28.76 1.56
N SER A 783 -10.85 -27.55 1.97
CA SER A 783 -9.47 -27.08 2.02
C SER A 783 -9.09 -26.59 3.40
N PHE A 784 -7.79 -26.67 3.68
CA PHE A 784 -7.13 -26.00 4.81
C PHE A 784 -5.83 -25.37 4.31
N GLY A 785 -5.22 -24.50 5.10
CA GLY A 785 -3.93 -23.94 4.73
C GLY A 785 -3.10 -23.54 5.95
N PHE A 786 -1.82 -23.31 5.71
CA PHE A 786 -0.88 -22.91 6.74
C PHE A 786 0.22 -22.02 6.19
N VAL A 787 0.85 -21.27 7.09
CA VAL A 787 2.10 -20.55 6.87
C VAL A 787 3.21 -21.27 7.63
N ALA A 788 4.35 -21.48 6.98
CA ALA A 788 5.54 -22.06 7.61
C ALA A 788 6.80 -21.24 7.32
N THR A 789 7.69 -21.15 8.32
CA THR A 789 9.01 -20.51 8.23
C THR A 789 10.11 -21.57 8.16
N ARG A 790 11.01 -21.46 7.19
CA ARG A 790 12.11 -22.40 6.93
C ARG A 790 13.30 -22.23 7.88
#